data_AF-A0AAN8VDG0-F1
#
_entry.id   AF-A0AAN8VDG0-F1
#
_cell.length_a   1.000
_cell.length_b   1.000
_cell.length_c   1.000
_cell.angle_alpha   90.00
_cell.angle_beta   90.00
_cell.angle_gamma   90.00
#
_symmetry.space_group_name_H-M   'P 1'
#
loop_
_entity.id
_entity.type
_entity.pdbx_description
1 polymer ?
#
loop_
_entity_poly.entity_id
_entity_poly.type
_entity_poly.pdbx_seq_one_letter_code
_entity_poly.pdbx_strand_id
1 'polypeptide(L)'
;MVSGNIFHCRRNSWPPEEYISRATLQLLDFDSAAPPEQAWRRRLNSHANLLKEFSVTFVEAIKMVRLGIRLWSYIREEASQGRKAPIDPFTRERCKPSASQGVPLGGMGSGSISRGFRGEFRQWQIIPGTCKASPVMANQFSIFISRDGGSKNYASVLAPGQHEGLGKPDDQGISSWGWNLSGQHSTYHALFPRAWTIYDGEPDPELKISCRQISPFIPHNYHDSSLPTAVFVYTLVNTGKERAKVSLLFTWANSIGGISHLSGDHVNEPFIGEDGVSGVLLHHKQVSQKPVDRTEKDNPPVTFAVAACETQNVNVTVLPSFGLSGGSCVTAKEMWDTMLQDGQFDRENFNSGPTMPSSPGETLCAAVSASTWVEPHGKCTVAFAVAWSSPKIKFQKGSSFYRRYTKYYGTSERAALNLVHDALKNYKRWEEDIERWQTPVLKDDRLPEWYKFTLFNELYFLVAGGTVWIDSSVPCKNLRKNQRQSEKAKTSIDVTAARVNRKQGAMVEHATLTGYVSTGTSGSDDEDNALDTRNSRVNNSVASQEKGNNLCMFKDVENDPEDVGRFLYLEGVEYIMWCTYDVHFYASFALLELFPKIELNIQRDFAKAVLSEDGRKVKFLAEGNSGIRKVRGAVPHDLGTHDPWNEMNAYNIHDTSKWKDLNPKFVLQVYRDFAATGDMSFGADVWPSVCAAIDYMEQFDRDKDGLIENDGFPDQTYDTWTVHGISAYCGCLWLAALQAAAAMALQLGDRAFAEKCKGKFVKAKAVFEEKLWNGSYFNYDSGSSSNSRSIQADQLAGQWYTASAGLPPLFDESKIRNALQKIYEFNVLKVKGGRMGAVNGMHPNGKVDETCMQSREIWTGVTYGVAATMILAGMEEQAFATAEGIFIAGWSEEGYGYWFQTPEAWTIDGHFRSLIYMRPLAIWGMQWAMSLPKAILEAPKINVMDRIHISPLGSRSFNEMGIRRIATKAKCFGNSVFHCAC
;
A
#
# COMPACT_ATOMS: atom_id res chain seq x y z
N MET A 1 47.13 -9.63 -15.85
CA MET A 1 45.84 -8.95 -15.61
C MET A 1 44.73 -9.88 -16.08
N VAL A 2 44.28 -10.76 -15.18
CA VAL A 2 43.11 -11.63 -15.37
C VAL A 2 42.36 -11.63 -14.03
N SER A 3 41.03 -11.61 -14.13
CA SER A 3 40.00 -11.82 -13.11
C SER A 3 39.76 -10.74 -12.04
N GLY A 4 38.61 -10.07 -12.17
CA GLY A 4 37.91 -9.33 -11.12
C GLY A 4 36.37 -9.39 -11.24
N ASN A 5 35.82 -9.61 -12.43
CA ASN A 5 34.37 -9.58 -12.71
C ASN A 5 33.58 -10.88 -12.42
N ILE A 6 33.96 -11.72 -11.45
CA ILE A 6 33.34 -13.08 -11.31
C ILE A 6 32.66 -13.35 -9.96
N PHE A 7 32.72 -12.48 -8.94
CA PHE A 7 32.31 -12.89 -7.58
C PHE A 7 30.85 -12.64 -7.14
N HIS A 8 29.96 -12.09 -7.97
CA HIS A 8 28.53 -11.93 -7.60
C HIS A 8 27.53 -12.75 -8.43
N CYS A 9 27.96 -13.45 -9.47
CA CYS A 9 27.21 -14.56 -10.02
C CYS A 9 27.70 -15.85 -9.35
N ARG A 10 26.81 -16.60 -8.69
CA ARG A 10 26.99 -17.96 -8.11
C ARG A 10 27.14 -18.04 -6.59
N ARG A 11 26.03 -17.86 -5.89
CA ARG A 11 25.41 -18.98 -5.16
C ARG A 11 23.92 -18.90 -5.42
N ASN A 12 23.28 -20.02 -5.73
CA ASN A 12 21.83 -20.07 -5.61
C ASN A 12 21.54 -19.63 -4.17
N SER A 13 20.68 -18.63 -4.02
CA SER A 13 20.30 -18.17 -2.69
C SER A 13 19.75 -19.37 -1.90
N TRP A 14 19.12 -20.33 -2.62
CA TRP A 14 18.52 -21.56 -2.11
C TRP A 14 18.60 -22.68 -3.18
N PRO A 15 19.38 -23.76 -3.03
CA PRO A 15 19.34 -24.89 -3.96
C PRO A 15 17.95 -25.55 -3.96
N PRO A 16 17.26 -25.70 -5.11
CA PRO A 16 15.95 -26.35 -5.17
C PRO A 16 15.94 -27.75 -4.55
N GLU A 17 17.04 -28.50 -4.70
CA GLU A 17 17.16 -29.87 -4.20
C GLU A 17 17.16 -29.97 -2.66
N GLU A 18 17.40 -28.88 -1.94
CA GLU A 18 17.34 -28.85 -0.46
C GLU A 18 15.91 -28.83 0.09
N TYR A 19 14.93 -28.45 -0.74
CA TYR A 19 13.54 -28.25 -0.34
C TYR A 19 12.57 -29.22 -1.03
N ILE A 20 12.77 -29.53 -2.31
CA ILE A 20 11.93 -30.47 -3.06
C ILE A 20 12.82 -31.42 -3.84
N SER A 21 12.48 -32.71 -3.83
CA SER A 21 13.20 -33.68 -4.64
C SER A 21 13.01 -33.41 -6.14
N ARG A 22 14.09 -33.54 -6.92
CA ARG A 22 14.06 -33.35 -8.39
C ARG A 22 13.03 -34.24 -9.07
N ALA A 23 12.83 -35.46 -8.56
CA ALA A 23 11.80 -36.38 -9.05
C ALA A 23 10.39 -35.82 -8.84
N THR A 24 10.09 -35.25 -7.68
CA THR A 24 8.80 -34.61 -7.40
C THR A 24 8.57 -33.39 -8.28
N LEU A 25 9.58 -32.55 -8.50
CA LEU A 25 9.47 -31.41 -9.43
C LEU A 25 9.15 -31.87 -10.86
N GLN A 26 9.81 -32.90 -11.38
CA GLN A 26 9.53 -33.46 -12.71
C GLN A 26 8.11 -34.04 -12.81
N LEU A 27 7.62 -34.66 -11.74
CA LEU A 27 6.25 -35.17 -11.69
C LEU A 27 5.21 -34.02 -11.70
N LEU A 28 5.55 -32.88 -11.11
CA LEU A 28 4.71 -31.68 -11.00
C LEU A 28 4.90 -30.67 -12.14
N ASP A 29 5.81 -30.90 -13.09
CA ASP A 29 6.03 -30.01 -14.24
C ASP A 29 4.82 -29.91 -15.19
N PHE A 30 3.78 -30.71 -14.95
CA PHE A 30 2.53 -30.66 -15.68
C PHE A 30 1.62 -29.53 -15.17
N ASP A 31 1.00 -28.77 -16.10
CA ASP A 31 0.00 -27.72 -15.82
C ASP A 31 0.50 -26.65 -14.83
N SER A 32 1.77 -26.25 -14.92
CA SER A 32 2.42 -25.26 -14.05
C SER A 32 2.34 -25.59 -12.55
N ALA A 33 2.16 -26.86 -12.18
CA ALA A 33 2.04 -27.27 -10.78
C ALA A 33 3.37 -27.22 -10.01
N ALA A 34 4.51 -27.21 -10.70
CA ALA A 34 5.81 -26.94 -10.10
C ALA A 34 5.95 -25.44 -9.78
N PRO A 35 6.52 -25.07 -8.63
CA PRO A 35 6.80 -23.68 -8.32
C PRO A 35 7.90 -23.13 -9.24
N PRO A 36 7.87 -21.82 -9.57
CA PRO A 36 8.97 -21.16 -10.26
C PRO A 36 10.29 -21.34 -9.51
N GLU A 37 11.39 -21.47 -10.24
CA GLU A 37 12.72 -21.59 -9.64
C GLU A 37 13.03 -20.37 -8.76
N GLN A 38 12.65 -19.17 -9.19
CA GLN A 38 12.88 -17.93 -8.44
C GLN A 38 11.74 -17.62 -7.47
N ALA A 39 11.12 -18.61 -6.82
CA ALA A 39 10.14 -18.37 -5.75
C ALA A 39 10.82 -18.33 -4.37
N TRP A 40 10.37 -17.43 -3.48
CA TRP A 40 10.76 -17.47 -2.06
C TRP A 40 10.25 -18.76 -1.43
N ARG A 41 10.99 -19.38 -0.50
CA ARG A 41 10.66 -20.72 0.00
C ARG A 41 10.67 -20.80 1.52
N ARG A 42 9.88 -21.71 2.09
CA ARG A 42 9.93 -22.04 3.52
C ARG A 42 9.44 -23.46 3.77
N ARG A 43 10.07 -24.22 4.66
CA ARG A 43 9.49 -25.49 5.10
C ARG A 43 8.27 -25.22 5.96
N LEU A 44 7.27 -26.07 5.84
CA LEU A 44 6.01 -25.92 6.57
C LEU A 44 6.21 -26.06 8.09
N ASN A 45 7.19 -26.85 8.52
CA ASN A 45 7.55 -26.98 9.94
C ASN A 45 8.54 -25.91 10.46
N SER A 46 9.01 -24.97 9.63
CA SER A 46 9.92 -23.91 10.07
C SER A 46 9.32 -23.11 11.22
N HIS A 47 10.14 -22.71 12.21
CA HIS A 47 9.65 -22.03 13.39
C HIS A 47 9.10 -20.63 13.05
N ALA A 48 7.87 -20.35 13.50
CA ALA A 48 7.25 -19.03 13.38
C ALA A 48 7.57 -18.19 14.61
N ASN A 49 8.77 -17.58 14.63
CA ASN A 49 9.23 -16.75 15.75
C ASN A 49 8.23 -15.65 16.07
N LEU A 50 8.03 -15.37 17.36
CA LEU A 50 7.36 -14.14 17.80
C LEU A 50 8.26 -12.95 17.46
N LEU A 51 7.68 -11.95 16.81
CA LEU A 51 8.41 -10.75 16.44
C LEU A 51 8.55 -9.83 17.66
N LYS A 52 9.71 -9.18 17.76
CA LYS A 52 10.02 -8.25 18.86
C LYS A 52 9.90 -6.82 18.37
N GLU A 53 9.02 -6.07 19.01
CA GLU A 53 8.88 -4.63 18.79
C GLU A 53 10.02 -3.87 19.45
N PHE A 54 10.40 -2.73 18.88
CA PHE A 54 11.43 -1.85 19.44
C PHE A 54 11.02 -1.31 20.81
N SER A 55 12.01 -1.03 21.65
CA SER A 55 11.80 -0.43 22.97
C SER A 55 12.30 1.02 22.98
N VAL A 56 11.44 1.91 23.44
CA VAL A 56 11.82 3.28 23.80
C VAL A 56 12.76 3.22 25.01
N THR A 57 13.94 3.83 24.89
CA THR A 57 14.92 3.93 25.99
C THR A 57 14.38 4.82 27.11
N PHE A 58 14.95 4.69 28.31
CA PHE A 58 14.56 5.53 29.45
C PHE A 58 14.71 7.04 29.17
N VAL A 59 15.78 7.43 28.47
CA VAL A 59 16.04 8.84 28.10
C VAL A 59 15.01 9.34 27.09
N GLU A 60 14.70 8.56 26.05
CA GLU A 60 13.65 8.87 25.08
C GLU A 60 12.28 8.96 25.76
N ALA A 61 11.96 8.03 26.66
CA ALA A 61 10.71 8.02 27.41
C ALA A 61 10.55 9.31 28.24
N ILE A 62 11.61 9.77 28.93
CA ILE A 62 11.60 11.06 29.65
C ILE A 62 11.31 12.23 28.70
N LYS A 63 11.97 12.27 27.53
CA LYS A 63 11.74 13.32 26.51
C LYS A 63 10.30 13.29 25.99
N MET A 64 9.70 12.11 25.88
CA MET A 64 8.36 11.90 25.32
C MET A 64 7.22 11.99 26.35
N VAL A 65 7.47 12.10 27.68
CA VAL A 65 6.40 12.07 28.71
C VAL A 65 5.26 13.05 28.40
N ARG A 66 5.58 14.28 28.00
CA ARG A 66 4.55 15.30 27.69
C ARG A 66 3.71 14.93 26.48
N LEU A 67 4.35 14.41 25.43
CA LEU A 67 3.66 13.87 24.25
C LEU A 67 2.80 12.67 24.64
N GLY A 68 3.35 11.72 25.41
CA GLY A 68 2.66 10.52 25.86
C GLY A 68 1.39 10.81 26.65
N ILE A 69 1.41 11.77 27.58
CA ILE A 69 0.21 12.19 28.33
C ILE A 69 -0.86 12.77 27.39
N ARG A 70 -0.47 13.63 26.45
CA ARG A 70 -1.40 14.24 25.49
C ARG A 70 -1.97 13.23 24.50
N LEU A 71 -1.12 12.33 24.00
CA LEU A 71 -1.50 11.23 23.11
C LEU A 71 -2.47 10.28 23.81
N TRP A 72 -2.20 9.91 25.07
CA TRP A 72 -3.12 9.10 25.86
C TRP A 72 -4.48 9.78 26.07
N SER A 73 -4.49 11.09 26.36
CA SER A 73 -5.73 11.86 26.46
C SER A 73 -6.49 11.88 25.13
N TYR A 74 -5.80 12.07 24.01
CA TYR A 74 -6.38 12.09 22.67
C TYR A 74 -6.98 10.73 22.29
N ILE A 75 -6.27 9.63 22.55
CA ILE A 75 -6.76 8.27 22.29
C ILE A 75 -8.04 7.99 23.08
N ARG A 76 -8.11 8.42 24.34
CA ARG A 76 -9.33 8.29 25.15
C ARG A 76 -10.47 9.15 24.61
N GLU A 77 -10.18 10.34 24.09
CA GLU A 77 -11.17 11.20 23.45
C GLU A 77 -11.74 10.54 22.17
N GLU A 78 -10.88 10.04 21.28
CA GLU A 78 -11.30 9.30 20.09
C GLU A 78 -12.16 8.08 20.46
N ALA A 79 -11.71 7.28 21.42
CA ALA A 79 -12.45 6.11 21.91
C ALA A 79 -13.82 6.49 22.50
N SER A 80 -13.93 7.63 23.19
CA SER A 80 -15.20 8.12 23.73
C SER A 80 -16.22 8.46 22.63
N GLN A 81 -15.72 8.84 21.45
CA GLN A 81 -16.50 9.13 20.24
C GLN A 81 -16.74 7.87 19.38
N GLY A 82 -16.31 6.70 19.83
CA GLY A 82 -16.42 5.44 19.07
C GLY A 82 -15.48 5.38 17.86
N ARG A 83 -14.34 6.09 17.93
CA ARG A 83 -13.33 6.13 16.86
C ARG A 83 -12.00 5.54 17.34
N LYS A 84 -11.17 5.11 16.38
CA LYS A 84 -9.79 4.70 16.63
C LYS A 84 -8.84 5.85 16.32
N ALA A 85 -7.90 6.16 17.22
CA ALA A 85 -6.88 7.15 16.93
C ALA A 85 -5.97 6.68 15.78
N PRO A 86 -5.45 7.58 14.92
CA PRO A 86 -4.56 7.22 13.82
C PRO A 86 -3.28 6.50 14.29
N ILE A 87 -2.78 6.86 15.48
CA ILE A 87 -1.60 6.27 16.12
C ILE A 87 -1.96 5.96 17.58
N ASP A 88 -1.78 4.70 17.99
CA ASP A 88 -2.03 4.24 19.36
C ASP A 88 -0.91 3.31 19.84
N PRO A 89 0.11 3.84 20.54
CA PRO A 89 1.21 3.04 21.07
C PRO A 89 0.89 2.39 22.43
N PHE A 90 -0.30 2.64 23.01
CA PHE A 90 -0.65 2.16 24.35
C PHE A 90 -1.50 0.90 24.32
N THR A 91 -2.31 0.74 23.28
CA THR A 91 -3.14 -0.46 23.11
C THR A 91 -2.29 -1.60 22.54
N ARG A 92 -1.94 -2.56 23.39
CA ARG A 92 -1.29 -3.80 22.94
C ARG A 92 -2.29 -4.72 22.28
N GLU A 93 -1.98 -5.21 21.09
CA GLU A 93 -2.75 -6.28 20.47
C GLU A 93 -2.69 -7.54 21.32
N ARG A 94 -3.82 -8.27 21.40
CA ARG A 94 -3.91 -9.53 22.15
C ARG A 94 -3.08 -10.63 21.50
N CYS A 95 -2.97 -10.61 20.18
CA CYS A 95 -2.20 -11.57 19.40
C CYS A 95 -0.83 -10.95 19.10
N LYS A 96 0.24 -11.57 19.59
CA LYS A 96 1.60 -11.10 19.26
C LYS A 96 1.90 -11.42 17.79
N PRO A 97 2.49 -10.49 17.03
CA PRO A 97 2.88 -10.76 15.65
C PRO A 97 3.91 -11.89 15.60
N SER A 98 3.81 -12.73 14.58
CA SER A 98 4.68 -13.89 14.39
C SER A 98 5.12 -14.01 12.95
N ALA A 99 6.27 -14.65 12.73
CA ALA A 99 6.85 -14.91 11.42
C ALA A 99 6.11 -16.04 10.67
N SER A 100 4.78 -15.98 10.57
CA SER A 100 3.91 -17.00 9.96
C SER A 100 3.07 -16.48 8.79
N GLN A 101 3.41 -15.31 8.26
CA GLN A 101 2.70 -14.71 7.14
C GLN A 101 3.01 -15.40 5.81
N GLY A 102 2.17 -15.11 4.82
CA GLY A 102 2.30 -15.57 3.44
C GLY A 102 1.56 -14.62 2.50
N VAL A 103 1.50 -14.98 1.22
CA VAL A 103 0.88 -14.19 0.16
C VAL A 103 -0.60 -13.90 0.48
N PRO A 104 -1.04 -12.63 0.46
CA PRO A 104 -2.43 -12.27 0.67
C PRO A 104 -3.32 -12.67 -0.51
N LEU A 105 -4.60 -12.88 -0.21
CA LEU A 105 -5.64 -13.26 -1.15
C LEU A 105 -6.45 -12.05 -1.59
N GLY A 106 -6.85 -12.05 -2.86
CA GLY A 106 -7.74 -11.07 -3.46
C GLY A 106 -7.03 -9.96 -4.25
N GLY A 107 -7.83 -9.20 -4.99
CA GLY A 107 -7.39 -8.01 -5.73
C GLY A 107 -7.29 -6.76 -4.83
N MET A 108 -6.66 -5.73 -5.36
CA MET A 108 -6.50 -4.42 -4.74
C MET A 108 -7.85 -3.78 -4.42
N GLY A 109 -7.98 -3.18 -3.24
CA GLY A 109 -9.17 -2.43 -2.85
C GLY A 109 -10.41 -3.28 -2.61
N SER A 110 -10.28 -4.61 -2.58
CA SER A 110 -11.37 -5.57 -2.42
C SER A 110 -11.54 -6.06 -0.96
N GLY A 111 -10.62 -5.65 -0.08
CA GLY A 111 -10.37 -6.29 1.22
C GLY A 111 -9.44 -7.49 1.04
N SER A 112 -8.70 -7.89 2.07
CA SER A 112 -7.70 -8.96 1.95
C SER A 112 -7.77 -9.97 3.09
N ILE A 113 -7.30 -11.19 2.80
CA ILE A 113 -7.12 -12.28 3.76
C ILE A 113 -5.74 -12.87 3.50
N SER A 114 -4.86 -12.95 4.51
CA SER A 114 -3.57 -13.60 4.32
C SER A 114 -3.66 -15.10 4.60
N ARG A 115 -2.98 -15.91 3.79
CA ARG A 115 -2.77 -17.32 4.09
C ARG A 115 -1.30 -17.51 4.49
N GLY A 116 -1.08 -17.89 5.74
CA GLY A 116 0.26 -18.12 6.27
C GLY A 116 0.96 -19.27 5.55
N PHE A 117 2.30 -19.31 5.61
CA PHE A 117 3.08 -20.37 4.95
C PHE A 117 2.77 -21.77 5.52
N ARG A 118 2.19 -21.85 6.73
CA ARG A 118 1.72 -23.11 7.34
C ARG A 118 0.28 -23.46 6.95
N GLY A 119 -0.38 -22.65 6.13
CA GLY A 119 -1.69 -22.92 5.57
C GLY A 119 -2.86 -22.24 6.28
N GLU A 120 -2.63 -21.53 7.39
CA GLU A 120 -3.69 -20.87 8.17
C GLU A 120 -4.18 -19.57 7.54
N PHE A 121 -5.50 -19.33 7.56
CA PHE A 121 -6.10 -18.07 7.11
C PHE A 121 -6.15 -17.07 8.26
N ARG A 122 -5.45 -15.95 8.10
CA ARG A 122 -5.19 -14.94 9.13
C ARG A 122 -5.17 -13.53 8.55
N GLN A 123 -4.96 -12.53 9.42
CA GLN A 123 -4.77 -11.15 9.01
C GLN A 123 -5.87 -10.61 8.09
N TRP A 124 -7.08 -10.58 8.64
CA TRP A 124 -8.29 -10.20 7.90
C TRP A 124 -8.42 -8.68 7.85
N GLN A 125 -8.59 -8.14 6.64
CA GLN A 125 -8.75 -6.71 6.36
C GLN A 125 -9.94 -6.45 5.42
N ILE A 126 -11.10 -6.99 5.78
CA ILE A 126 -12.33 -6.81 4.99
C ILE A 126 -12.96 -5.42 5.27
N ILE A 127 -12.88 -4.93 6.50
CA ILE A 127 -13.39 -3.61 6.88
C ILE A 127 -12.25 -2.60 6.81
N PRO A 128 -12.41 -1.47 6.09
CA PRO A 128 -11.37 -0.44 5.97
C PRO A 128 -10.83 0.05 7.32
N GLY A 129 -9.51 0.19 7.42
CA GLY A 129 -8.82 0.64 8.64
C GLY A 129 -8.79 -0.39 9.77
N THR A 130 -9.23 -1.63 9.53
CA THR A 130 -9.16 -2.71 10.53
C THR A 130 -8.26 -3.85 10.04
N CYS A 131 -7.49 -4.41 10.97
CA CYS A 131 -6.69 -5.61 10.74
C CYS A 131 -6.93 -6.58 11.91
N LYS A 132 -7.43 -7.78 11.61
CA LYS A 132 -7.60 -8.85 12.62
C LYS A 132 -6.52 -9.91 12.39
N ALA A 133 -5.42 -9.81 13.15
CA ALA A 133 -4.21 -10.62 12.94
C ALA A 133 -4.37 -12.11 13.26
N SER A 134 -5.30 -12.48 14.14
CA SER A 134 -5.48 -13.87 14.60
C SER A 134 -5.98 -14.79 13.48
N PRO A 135 -5.47 -16.05 13.41
CA PRO A 135 -5.95 -17.03 12.46
C PRO A 135 -7.37 -17.52 12.82
N VAL A 136 -8.15 -17.87 11.79
CA VAL A 136 -9.43 -18.58 11.94
C VAL A 136 -9.19 -20.05 11.67
N MET A 137 -8.94 -20.83 12.73
CA MET A 137 -8.44 -22.20 12.60
C MET A 137 -9.44 -23.20 11.99
N ALA A 138 -10.74 -22.87 11.94
CA ALA A 138 -11.75 -23.65 11.24
C ALA A 138 -11.66 -23.52 9.70
N ASN A 139 -10.95 -22.50 9.19
CA ASN A 139 -10.72 -22.34 7.76
C ASN A 139 -9.49 -23.15 7.37
N GLN A 140 -9.67 -24.28 6.68
CA GLN A 140 -8.59 -25.21 6.37
C GLN A 140 -8.82 -25.92 5.04
N PHE A 141 -7.72 -26.42 4.48
CA PHE A 141 -7.77 -27.54 3.56
C PHE A 141 -7.39 -28.82 4.29
N SER A 142 -8.12 -29.90 4.05
CA SER A 142 -7.84 -31.23 4.59
C SER A 142 -7.88 -32.27 3.48
N ILE A 143 -7.18 -33.38 3.68
CA ILE A 143 -7.11 -34.47 2.70
C ILE A 143 -7.44 -35.80 3.35
N PHE A 144 -8.18 -36.63 2.62
CA PHE A 144 -8.57 -38.00 2.97
C PHE A 144 -8.20 -38.92 1.81
N ILE A 145 -7.47 -39.99 2.09
CA ILE A 145 -6.92 -40.89 1.08
C ILE A 145 -7.26 -42.31 1.47
N SER A 146 -7.85 -43.07 0.54
CA SER A 146 -8.07 -44.51 0.66
C SER A 146 -7.56 -45.22 -0.58
N ARG A 147 -6.83 -46.32 -0.42
CA ARG A 147 -6.30 -47.12 -1.54
C ARG A 147 -7.09 -48.42 -1.71
N ASP A 148 -7.29 -48.86 -2.95
CA ASP A 148 -8.14 -50.02 -3.31
C ASP A 148 -7.73 -51.34 -2.62
N GLY A 149 -6.48 -51.47 -2.17
CA GLY A 149 -6.03 -52.62 -1.38
C GLY A 149 -6.55 -52.65 0.06
N GLY A 150 -7.27 -51.63 0.53
CA GLY A 150 -7.83 -51.50 1.89
C GLY A 150 -6.77 -51.43 3.01
N SER A 151 -5.48 -51.42 2.66
CA SER A 151 -4.38 -51.61 3.60
C SER A 151 -3.88 -50.32 4.23
N LYS A 152 -4.18 -49.16 3.63
CA LYS A 152 -3.68 -47.84 4.05
C LYS A 152 -4.73 -46.75 3.81
N ASN A 153 -5.14 -46.09 4.88
CA ASN A 153 -5.94 -44.88 4.84
C ASN A 153 -5.18 -43.74 5.52
N TYR A 154 -5.22 -42.55 4.94
CA TYR A 154 -4.57 -41.36 5.48
C TYR A 154 -5.59 -40.23 5.59
N ALA A 155 -5.55 -39.49 6.69
CA ALA A 155 -6.35 -38.28 6.87
C ALA A 155 -5.52 -37.23 7.60
N SER A 156 -5.48 -36.01 7.04
CA SER A 156 -4.79 -34.91 7.69
C SER A 156 -5.38 -33.56 7.29
N VAL A 157 -5.46 -32.63 8.25
CA VAL A 157 -5.48 -31.20 7.97
C VAL A 157 -4.14 -30.84 7.35
N LEU A 158 -4.15 -30.04 6.29
CA LEU A 158 -2.96 -29.65 5.54
C LEU A 158 -2.26 -28.42 6.14
N ALA A 159 -2.16 -28.40 7.48
CA ALA A 159 -1.50 -27.37 8.26
C ALA A 159 -0.68 -28.03 9.40
N PRO A 160 0.64 -27.78 9.49
CA PRO A 160 1.50 -28.42 10.47
C PRO A 160 1.57 -27.63 11.80
N GLY A 161 1.90 -28.37 12.86
CA GLY A 161 2.27 -27.81 14.16
C GLY A 161 1.14 -27.82 15.20
N GLN A 162 1.52 -27.45 16.43
CA GLN A 162 0.57 -27.28 17.54
C GLN A 162 0.07 -25.84 17.54
N HIS A 163 -1.20 -25.64 17.19
CA HIS A 163 -1.83 -24.32 17.23
C HIS A 163 -2.46 -24.07 18.60
N GLU A 164 -2.37 -22.83 19.09
CA GLU A 164 -2.99 -22.43 20.36
C GLU A 164 -4.50 -22.73 20.34
N GLY A 165 -4.99 -23.44 21.37
CA GLY A 165 -6.39 -23.82 21.50
C GLY A 165 -6.76 -25.21 20.96
N LEU A 166 -5.84 -25.90 20.26
CA LEU A 166 -5.99 -27.31 19.89
C LEU A 166 -5.49 -28.24 21.01
N GLY A 167 -6.12 -29.42 21.19
CA GLY A 167 -5.68 -30.44 22.14
C GLY A 167 -6.54 -30.64 23.40
N LYS A 168 -7.81 -30.20 23.38
CA LYS A 168 -8.77 -30.58 24.44
C LYS A 168 -9.27 -32.02 24.19
N PRO A 169 -9.07 -32.97 25.13
CA PRO A 169 -9.31 -34.40 24.89
C PRO A 169 -10.75 -34.81 24.54
N ASP A 170 -11.76 -33.99 24.88
CA ASP A 170 -13.19 -34.32 24.76
C ASP A 170 -14.00 -33.29 23.96
N ASP A 171 -13.36 -32.48 23.10
CA ASP A 171 -14.04 -31.41 22.39
C ASP A 171 -14.64 -31.88 21.04
N GLN A 172 -15.92 -31.56 20.83
CA GLN A 172 -16.69 -31.81 19.58
C GLN A 172 -16.29 -30.83 18.45
N GLY A 173 -15.41 -29.87 18.74
CA GLY A 173 -14.87 -28.89 17.81
C GLY A 173 -13.69 -29.38 16.97
N ILE A 174 -12.94 -28.43 16.41
CA ILE A 174 -11.85 -28.67 15.44
C ILE A 174 -10.64 -29.45 16.00
N SER A 175 -10.51 -29.61 17.31
CA SER A 175 -9.44 -30.43 17.90
C SER A 175 -9.64 -31.92 17.65
N SER A 176 -10.84 -32.35 17.27
CA SER A 176 -11.13 -33.72 16.84
C SER A 176 -10.58 -34.07 15.46
N TRP A 177 -10.16 -33.08 14.67
CA TRP A 177 -9.61 -33.29 13.33
C TRP A 177 -8.21 -33.92 13.38
N GLY A 178 -7.81 -34.56 12.29
CA GLY A 178 -6.48 -35.15 12.15
C GLY A 178 -5.42 -34.09 11.87
N TRP A 179 -4.86 -33.47 12.91
CA TRP A 179 -3.73 -32.52 12.78
C TRP A 179 -2.38 -33.25 12.68
N ASN A 180 -2.25 -34.12 11.67
CA ASN A 180 -1.17 -35.11 11.58
C ASN A 180 0.01 -34.68 10.69
N LEU A 181 -0.06 -33.50 10.05
CA LEU A 181 0.94 -33.06 9.10
C LEU A 181 2.24 -32.66 9.81
N SER A 182 3.33 -33.36 9.52
CA SER A 182 4.65 -33.03 10.09
C SER A 182 5.20 -31.71 9.53
N GLY A 183 5.01 -31.48 8.23
CA GLY A 183 5.55 -30.33 7.51
C GLY A 183 7.04 -30.42 7.21
N GLN A 184 7.70 -31.54 7.52
CA GLN A 184 9.13 -31.76 7.29
C GLN A 184 9.45 -31.95 5.81
N HIS A 185 8.56 -32.64 5.08
CA HIS A 185 8.67 -32.86 3.64
C HIS A 185 7.68 -32.00 2.84
N SER A 186 7.22 -30.91 3.45
CA SER A 186 6.30 -29.97 2.82
C SER A 186 6.90 -28.57 2.77
N THR A 187 6.72 -27.87 1.66
CA THR A 187 7.34 -26.56 1.43
C THR A 187 6.36 -25.57 0.84
N TYR A 188 6.40 -24.34 1.35
CA TYR A 188 5.67 -23.20 0.84
C TYR A 188 6.60 -22.38 -0.07
N HIS A 189 6.06 -21.92 -1.19
CA HIS A 189 6.76 -21.10 -2.17
C HIS A 189 5.91 -19.87 -2.47
N ALA A 190 6.55 -18.71 -2.63
CA ALA A 190 5.84 -17.48 -2.90
C ALA A 190 6.51 -16.63 -3.97
N LEU A 191 5.69 -16.21 -4.91
CA LEU A 191 6.00 -15.21 -5.92
C LEU A 191 4.72 -14.44 -6.21
N PHE A 192 4.46 -13.42 -5.38
CA PHE A 192 3.23 -12.62 -5.41
C PHE A 192 2.86 -12.23 -6.85
N PRO A 193 1.58 -12.40 -7.25
CA PRO A 193 0.41 -12.72 -6.44
C PRO A 193 0.10 -14.22 -6.28
N ARG A 194 1.06 -15.08 -6.60
CA ARG A 194 0.90 -16.54 -6.53
C ARG A 194 1.71 -17.14 -5.40
N ALA A 195 1.23 -18.27 -4.89
CA ALA A 195 1.98 -19.12 -3.97
C ALA A 195 1.73 -20.60 -4.28
N TRP A 196 2.66 -21.45 -3.86
CA TRP A 196 2.55 -22.89 -4.00
C TRP A 196 2.82 -23.55 -2.64
N THR A 197 2.05 -24.57 -2.29
CA THR A 197 2.40 -25.47 -1.20
C THR A 197 2.60 -26.87 -1.77
N ILE A 198 3.82 -27.38 -1.65
CA ILE A 198 4.20 -28.71 -2.11
C ILE A 198 4.23 -29.65 -0.92
N TYR A 199 3.49 -30.75 -1.00
CA TYR A 199 3.52 -31.83 -0.02
C TYR A 199 4.18 -33.05 -0.69
N ASP A 200 5.45 -33.31 -0.36
CA ASP A 200 6.26 -34.36 -0.97
C ASP A 200 6.16 -35.66 -0.16
N GLY A 201 5.08 -36.41 -0.36
CA GLY A 201 4.84 -37.68 0.35
C GLY A 201 4.21 -37.52 1.74
N GLU A 202 3.48 -36.43 1.98
CA GLU A 202 2.74 -36.20 3.22
C GLU A 202 1.26 -35.86 2.90
N PRO A 203 0.27 -36.49 3.56
CA PRO A 203 0.40 -37.55 4.56
C PRO A 203 0.66 -38.96 3.98
N ASP A 204 0.44 -39.18 2.68
CA ASP A 204 0.69 -40.47 2.01
C ASP A 204 2.05 -40.42 1.27
N PRO A 205 3.03 -41.29 1.62
CA PRO A 205 4.35 -41.34 0.97
C PRO A 205 4.31 -41.53 -0.55
N GLU A 206 3.27 -42.19 -1.05
CA GLU A 206 3.10 -42.52 -2.46
C GLU A 206 2.28 -41.46 -3.23
N LEU A 207 1.88 -40.36 -2.59
CA LEU A 207 1.16 -39.26 -3.23
C LEU A 207 1.97 -37.96 -3.18
N LYS A 208 2.12 -37.30 -4.34
CA LYS A 208 2.71 -35.95 -4.44
C LYS A 208 1.62 -34.94 -4.70
N ILE A 209 1.63 -33.84 -3.95
CA ILE A 209 0.57 -32.83 -4.00
C ILE A 209 1.20 -31.45 -4.20
N SER A 210 0.65 -30.68 -5.14
CA SER A 210 0.90 -29.24 -5.27
C SER A 210 -0.40 -28.49 -5.09
N CYS A 211 -0.43 -27.51 -4.19
CA CYS A 211 -1.53 -26.55 -4.04
C CYS A 211 -1.05 -25.19 -4.58
N ARG A 212 -1.60 -24.76 -5.71
CA ARG A 212 -1.39 -23.41 -6.26
C ARG A 212 -2.44 -22.46 -5.71
N GLN A 213 -2.02 -21.36 -5.12
CA GLN A 213 -2.86 -20.24 -4.70
C GLN A 213 -2.68 -19.10 -5.71
N ILE A 214 -3.79 -18.62 -6.27
CA ILE A 214 -3.79 -17.62 -7.34
C ILE A 214 -4.77 -16.51 -6.97
N SER A 215 -4.29 -15.26 -6.95
CA SER A 215 -5.13 -14.07 -6.84
C SER A 215 -4.97 -13.19 -8.08
N PRO A 216 -6.04 -12.50 -8.51
CA PRO A 216 -5.97 -11.65 -9.69
C PRO A 216 -5.27 -10.33 -9.33
N PHE A 217 -3.98 -10.24 -9.66
CA PHE A 217 -3.20 -9.00 -9.65
C PHE A 217 -2.38 -8.98 -10.94
N ILE A 218 -2.80 -8.13 -11.88
CA ILE A 218 -2.28 -8.09 -13.24
C ILE A 218 -2.05 -6.60 -13.57
N PRO A 219 -0.79 -6.16 -13.69
CA PRO A 219 -0.46 -4.79 -14.05
C PRO A 219 -1.22 -4.30 -15.29
N HIS A 220 -1.65 -3.04 -15.26
CA HIS A 220 -2.51 -2.40 -16.28
C HIS A 220 -3.91 -3.01 -16.51
N ASN A 221 -4.29 -4.09 -15.81
CA ASN A 221 -5.65 -4.62 -15.82
C ASN A 221 -6.42 -4.11 -14.58
N TYR A 222 -7.21 -3.06 -14.77
CA TYR A 222 -7.99 -2.40 -13.71
C TYR A 222 -9.35 -3.08 -13.42
N HIS A 223 -9.65 -4.19 -14.10
CA HIS A 223 -10.83 -5.01 -13.86
C HIS A 223 -10.47 -6.15 -12.90
N ASP A 224 -9.65 -7.09 -13.38
CA ASP A 224 -9.33 -8.31 -12.65
C ASP A 224 -8.58 -8.00 -11.36
N SER A 225 -7.68 -7.01 -11.39
CA SER A 225 -6.91 -6.59 -10.21
C SER A 225 -7.76 -5.97 -9.09
N SER A 226 -9.07 -5.79 -9.29
CA SER A 226 -10.00 -5.31 -8.27
C SER A 226 -10.84 -6.41 -7.61
N LEU A 227 -10.75 -7.66 -8.09
CA LEU A 227 -11.72 -8.70 -7.74
C LEU A 227 -11.45 -9.36 -6.37
N PRO A 228 -12.47 -9.47 -5.49
CA PRO A 228 -12.36 -10.11 -4.18
C PRO A 228 -12.43 -11.64 -4.28
N THR A 229 -11.43 -12.27 -4.89
CA THR A 229 -11.42 -13.73 -5.05
C THR A 229 -10.00 -14.31 -5.12
N ALA A 230 -9.89 -15.59 -4.76
CA ALA A 230 -8.69 -16.39 -4.95
C ALA A 230 -9.05 -17.84 -5.29
N VAL A 231 -8.17 -18.50 -6.04
CA VAL A 231 -8.32 -19.88 -6.50
C VAL A 231 -7.21 -20.75 -5.92
N PHE A 232 -7.57 -21.97 -5.52
CA PHE A 232 -6.69 -23.00 -5.00
C PHE A 232 -6.74 -24.23 -5.91
N VAL A 233 -5.67 -24.47 -6.67
CA VAL A 233 -5.60 -25.58 -7.63
C VAL A 233 -4.68 -26.66 -7.10
N TYR A 234 -5.27 -27.80 -6.76
CA TYR A 234 -4.57 -28.99 -6.28
C TYR A 234 -4.23 -29.90 -7.45
N THR A 235 -2.94 -30.19 -7.64
CA THR A 235 -2.44 -31.22 -8.56
C THR A 235 -1.98 -32.42 -7.75
N LEU A 236 -2.58 -33.58 -8.02
CA LEU A 236 -2.36 -34.84 -7.33
C LEU A 236 -1.63 -35.79 -8.28
N VAL A 237 -0.52 -36.37 -7.83
CA VAL A 237 0.24 -37.37 -8.60
C VAL A 237 0.44 -38.62 -7.76
N ASN A 238 -0.19 -39.73 -8.19
CA ASN A 238 -0.07 -41.01 -7.51
C ASN A 238 1.15 -41.75 -8.04
N THR A 239 2.15 -41.96 -7.20
CA THR A 239 3.37 -42.71 -7.52
C THR A 239 3.29 -44.18 -7.10
N GLY A 240 2.25 -44.56 -6.37
CA GLY A 240 2.01 -45.92 -5.90
C GLY A 240 1.44 -46.84 -6.98
N LYS A 241 1.40 -48.14 -6.65
CA LYS A 241 0.92 -49.21 -7.54
C LYS A 241 -0.60 -49.38 -7.49
N GLU A 242 -1.24 -48.90 -6.44
CA GLU A 242 -2.68 -48.98 -6.23
C GLU A 242 -3.36 -47.66 -6.58
N ARG A 243 -4.59 -47.75 -7.08
CA ARG A 243 -5.46 -46.60 -7.27
C ARG A 243 -5.77 -45.96 -5.91
N ALA A 244 -5.81 -44.64 -5.87
CA ALA A 244 -6.11 -43.89 -4.65
C ALA A 244 -7.40 -43.06 -4.84
N LYS A 245 -8.38 -43.24 -3.96
CA LYS A 245 -9.50 -42.31 -3.78
C LYS A 245 -8.98 -41.16 -2.91
N VAL A 246 -8.90 -39.97 -3.49
CA VAL A 246 -8.46 -38.75 -2.79
C VAL A 246 -9.65 -37.81 -2.67
N SER A 247 -9.95 -37.38 -1.46
CA SER A 247 -10.96 -36.37 -1.18
C SER A 247 -10.32 -35.17 -0.51
N LEU A 248 -10.44 -34.01 -1.14
CA LEU A 248 -9.98 -32.73 -0.61
C LEU A 248 -11.18 -32.01 -0.01
N LEU A 249 -11.01 -31.48 1.20
CA LEU A 249 -12.04 -30.77 1.94
C LEU A 249 -11.60 -29.33 2.15
N PHE A 250 -12.42 -28.37 1.74
CA PHE A 250 -12.25 -26.95 2.04
C PHE A 250 -13.31 -26.51 3.04
N THR A 251 -12.88 -26.13 4.25
CA THR A 251 -13.76 -25.65 5.32
C THR A 251 -13.66 -24.14 5.47
N TRP A 252 -14.76 -23.49 5.81
CA TRP A 252 -14.82 -22.04 6.00
C TRP A 252 -15.82 -21.66 7.07
N ALA A 253 -15.39 -20.89 8.07
CA ALA A 253 -16.25 -20.27 9.05
C ALA A 253 -16.93 -19.02 8.46
N ASN A 254 -18.19 -18.80 8.81
CA ASN A 254 -18.91 -17.57 8.48
C ASN A 254 -18.40 -16.41 9.36
N SER A 255 -17.20 -15.93 9.02
CA SER A 255 -16.38 -15.03 9.83
C SER A 255 -15.60 -14.08 8.93
N ILE A 256 -15.42 -12.84 9.37
CA ILE A 256 -14.47 -11.88 8.78
C ILE A 256 -13.22 -11.71 9.67
N GLY A 257 -12.93 -12.71 10.51
CA GLY A 257 -11.84 -12.71 11.48
C GLY A 257 -12.25 -12.18 12.87
N GLY A 258 -11.33 -12.29 13.83
CA GLY A 258 -11.59 -11.92 15.22
C GLY A 258 -12.79 -12.68 15.82
N ILE A 259 -13.67 -11.97 16.52
CA ILE A 259 -14.88 -12.53 17.16
C ILE A 259 -16.16 -12.33 16.33
N SER A 260 -16.04 -11.90 15.07
CA SER A 260 -17.19 -11.52 14.23
C SER A 260 -18.22 -12.64 14.07
N HIS A 261 -17.75 -13.88 13.98
CA HIS A 261 -18.57 -15.09 13.87
C HIS A 261 -19.48 -15.36 15.08
N LEU A 262 -19.23 -14.72 16.23
CA LEU A 262 -20.04 -14.89 17.45
C LEU A 262 -21.24 -13.93 17.52
N SER A 263 -21.41 -13.05 16.52
CA SER A 263 -22.45 -12.02 16.57
C SER A 263 -23.87 -12.55 16.38
N GLY A 264 -24.02 -13.71 15.73
CA GLY A 264 -25.31 -14.33 15.45
C GLY A 264 -25.92 -13.85 14.12
N ASP A 265 -27.07 -14.42 13.77
CA ASP A 265 -27.83 -14.15 12.54
C ASP A 265 -27.08 -14.48 11.22
N HIS A 266 -26.02 -15.28 11.29
CA HIS A 266 -25.29 -15.76 10.12
C HIS A 266 -26.05 -16.91 9.44
N VAL A 267 -26.07 -16.94 8.10
CA VAL A 267 -26.79 -17.96 7.32
C VAL A 267 -25.87 -18.53 6.26
N ASN A 268 -25.90 -19.84 6.06
CA ASN A 268 -25.23 -20.50 4.95
C ASN A 268 -26.27 -21.05 3.95
N GLU A 269 -25.94 -21.09 2.67
CA GLU A 269 -26.86 -21.51 1.60
C GLU A 269 -26.08 -22.31 0.55
N PRO A 270 -26.40 -23.60 0.32
CA PRO A 270 -25.75 -24.37 -0.74
C PRO A 270 -26.25 -23.95 -2.12
N PHE A 271 -25.41 -24.16 -3.14
CA PHE A 271 -25.80 -23.93 -4.53
C PHE A 271 -25.12 -24.91 -5.49
N ILE A 272 -25.78 -25.17 -6.61
CA ILE A 272 -25.24 -25.89 -7.76
C ILE A 272 -25.32 -24.94 -8.96
N GLY A 273 -24.18 -24.69 -9.61
CA GLY A 273 -24.11 -23.96 -10.87
C GLY A 273 -24.27 -24.88 -12.07
N GLU A 274 -24.79 -24.35 -13.19
CA GLU A 274 -25.09 -25.12 -14.40
C GLU A 274 -23.84 -25.76 -15.03
N ASP A 275 -22.68 -25.11 -14.90
CA ASP A 275 -21.40 -25.54 -15.48
C ASP A 275 -20.50 -26.32 -14.49
N GLY A 276 -21.11 -27.00 -13.50
CA GLY A 276 -20.42 -27.83 -12.51
C GLY A 276 -19.75 -27.08 -11.37
N VAL A 277 -19.89 -25.75 -11.27
CA VAL A 277 -19.39 -24.99 -10.11
C VAL A 277 -20.40 -25.06 -8.99
N SER A 278 -20.06 -25.76 -7.91
CA SER A 278 -20.96 -26.02 -6.79
C SER A 278 -20.29 -25.67 -5.47
N GLY A 279 -21.07 -25.21 -4.48
CA GLY A 279 -20.50 -24.69 -3.26
C GLY A 279 -21.53 -24.21 -2.23
N VAL A 280 -21.06 -23.34 -1.33
CA VAL A 280 -21.87 -22.75 -0.25
C VAL A 280 -21.62 -21.25 -0.19
N LEU A 281 -22.71 -20.46 -0.15
CA LEU A 281 -22.71 -19.05 0.20
C LEU A 281 -22.78 -18.91 1.72
N LEU A 282 -21.95 -18.06 2.30
CA LEU A 282 -21.97 -17.73 3.72
C LEU A 282 -22.32 -16.25 3.88
N HIS A 283 -23.56 -15.97 4.25
CA HIS A 283 -24.10 -14.64 4.48
C HIS A 283 -23.73 -14.18 5.89
N HIS A 284 -22.69 -13.35 5.98
CA HIS A 284 -22.20 -12.78 7.23
C HIS A 284 -22.92 -11.46 7.53
N LYS A 285 -23.90 -11.52 8.44
CA LYS A 285 -24.55 -10.33 8.99
C LYS A 285 -23.76 -9.77 10.16
N GLN A 286 -23.68 -8.45 10.24
CA GLN A 286 -23.07 -7.77 11.39
C GLN A 286 -24.21 -7.19 12.24
N VAL A 287 -24.74 -8.01 13.15
CA VAL A 287 -25.81 -7.61 14.07
C VAL A 287 -25.20 -7.27 15.44
N SER A 288 -25.52 -6.09 15.98
CA SER A 288 -25.03 -5.66 17.29
C SER A 288 -26.09 -5.95 18.36
N GLN A 289 -25.86 -6.94 19.24
CA GLN A 289 -26.73 -7.13 20.41
C GLN A 289 -26.11 -6.64 21.74
N LYS A 290 -24.77 -6.62 21.90
CA LYS A 290 -24.09 -5.91 23.00
C LYS A 290 -22.69 -5.45 22.58
N PRO A 291 -22.37 -4.14 22.65
CA PRO A 291 -21.08 -3.64 22.22
C PRO A 291 -20.02 -3.96 23.29
N VAL A 292 -19.14 -4.92 23.00
CA VAL A 292 -17.84 -5.00 23.70
C VAL A 292 -16.88 -3.93 23.13
N ASP A 293 -17.10 -3.52 21.88
CA ASP A 293 -16.44 -2.39 21.23
C ASP A 293 -17.48 -1.46 20.59
N ARG A 294 -17.47 -0.17 20.93
CA ARG A 294 -18.49 0.80 20.45
C ARG A 294 -18.38 1.12 18.95
N THR A 295 -17.34 0.63 18.28
CA THR A 295 -16.95 0.91 16.90
C THR A 295 -17.65 0.04 15.85
N GLU A 296 -18.31 -1.06 16.25
CA GLU A 296 -18.90 -2.07 15.34
C GLU A 296 -20.40 -1.87 15.05
N LYS A 297 -20.98 -0.74 15.47
CA LYS A 297 -22.37 -0.41 15.14
C LYS A 297 -22.48 -0.10 13.64
N ASP A 298 -23.20 -0.95 12.89
CA ASP A 298 -23.65 -0.72 11.50
C ASP A 298 -22.59 -0.88 10.39
N ASN A 299 -21.71 -1.88 10.48
CA ASN A 299 -20.85 -2.24 9.34
C ASN A 299 -21.66 -2.99 8.26
N PRO A 300 -21.34 -2.84 6.96
CA PRO A 300 -22.06 -3.52 5.88
C PRO A 300 -21.87 -5.05 5.88
N PRO A 301 -22.90 -5.83 5.50
CA PRO A 301 -22.80 -7.28 5.43
C PRO A 301 -21.75 -7.74 4.41
N VAL A 302 -21.27 -8.96 4.62
CA VAL A 302 -20.29 -9.62 3.74
C VAL A 302 -20.85 -10.99 3.37
N THR A 303 -20.79 -11.36 2.10
CA THR A 303 -21.16 -12.72 1.68
C THR A 303 -19.95 -13.41 1.10
N PHE A 304 -19.54 -14.53 1.70
CA PHE A 304 -18.52 -15.39 1.12
C PHE A 304 -19.16 -16.42 0.19
N ALA A 305 -18.42 -16.87 -0.81
CA ALA A 305 -18.73 -18.06 -1.59
C ALA A 305 -17.49 -18.95 -1.59
N VAL A 306 -17.64 -20.18 -1.10
CA VAL A 306 -16.63 -21.23 -1.23
C VAL A 306 -17.16 -22.29 -2.16
N ALA A 307 -16.38 -22.68 -3.17
CA ALA A 307 -16.84 -23.57 -4.21
C ALA A 307 -15.71 -24.43 -4.78
N ALA A 308 -16.11 -25.49 -5.46
CA ALA A 308 -15.24 -26.34 -6.28
C ALA A 308 -15.87 -26.58 -7.66
N CYS A 309 -15.04 -26.98 -8.62
CA CYS A 309 -15.52 -27.34 -9.96
C CYS A 309 -15.66 -28.87 -10.10
N GLU A 310 -16.89 -29.34 -10.26
CA GLU A 310 -17.22 -30.71 -10.66
C GLU A 310 -16.74 -30.94 -12.10
N THR A 311 -16.12 -32.09 -12.35
CA THR A 311 -15.65 -32.51 -13.68
C THR A 311 -15.96 -34.00 -13.87
N GLN A 312 -15.67 -34.56 -15.04
CA GLN A 312 -15.89 -36.00 -15.28
C GLN A 312 -15.20 -36.92 -14.25
N ASN A 313 -14.09 -36.46 -13.66
CA ASN A 313 -13.30 -37.25 -12.70
C ASN A 313 -13.41 -36.75 -11.25
N VAL A 314 -14.04 -35.59 -11.02
CA VAL A 314 -14.11 -34.93 -9.72
C VAL A 314 -15.57 -34.77 -9.33
N ASN A 315 -15.99 -35.45 -8.26
CA ASN A 315 -17.31 -35.31 -7.66
C ASN A 315 -17.29 -34.27 -6.55
N VAL A 316 -18.23 -33.32 -6.54
CA VAL A 316 -18.33 -32.26 -5.53
C VAL A 316 -19.54 -32.49 -4.64
N THR A 317 -19.34 -32.42 -3.32
CA THR A 317 -20.40 -32.51 -2.31
C THR A 317 -20.18 -31.44 -1.25
N VAL A 318 -21.25 -31.03 -0.55
CA VAL A 318 -21.18 -29.94 0.43
C VAL A 318 -21.81 -30.33 1.76
N LEU A 319 -21.32 -29.71 2.83
CA LEU A 319 -22.00 -29.65 4.13
C LEU A 319 -22.32 -28.17 4.41
N PRO A 320 -23.58 -27.74 4.28
CA PRO A 320 -23.97 -26.33 4.40
C PRO A 320 -23.72 -25.75 5.80
N SER A 321 -23.86 -26.57 6.84
CA SER A 321 -23.65 -26.16 8.22
C SER A 321 -22.97 -27.23 9.06
N PHE A 322 -21.94 -26.82 9.79
CA PHE A 322 -21.46 -27.52 10.98
C PHE A 322 -21.04 -26.53 12.07
N GLY A 323 -21.11 -26.95 13.33
CA GLY A 323 -20.78 -26.16 14.52
C GLY A 323 -19.47 -26.59 15.18
N LEU A 324 -18.86 -25.67 15.94
CA LEU A 324 -17.62 -25.94 16.70
C LEU A 324 -17.87 -26.40 18.15
N SER A 325 -19.11 -26.44 18.59
CA SER A 325 -19.54 -26.88 19.91
C SER A 325 -20.79 -27.76 19.78
N GLY A 326 -21.06 -28.61 20.79
CA GLY A 326 -22.30 -29.40 20.81
C GLY A 326 -23.54 -28.48 20.77
N GLY A 327 -24.44 -28.73 19.83
CA GLY A 327 -25.62 -27.89 19.53
C GLY A 327 -26.58 -28.56 18.55
N SER A 328 -27.46 -27.78 17.90
CA SER A 328 -28.56 -28.25 17.02
C SER A 328 -28.14 -28.58 15.58
N CYS A 329 -26.84 -28.53 15.25
CA CYS A 329 -26.29 -28.85 13.93
C CYS A 329 -25.19 -29.90 14.03
N VAL A 330 -24.79 -30.46 12.88
CA VAL A 330 -23.66 -31.41 12.77
C VAL A 330 -22.42 -30.78 13.41
N THR A 331 -21.72 -31.53 14.25
CA THR A 331 -20.50 -31.06 14.91
C THR A 331 -19.29 -31.17 13.98
N ALA A 332 -18.24 -30.40 14.27
CA ALA A 332 -16.97 -30.48 13.54
C ALA A 332 -16.35 -31.90 13.61
N LYS A 333 -16.58 -32.63 14.71
CA LYS A 333 -16.20 -34.04 14.86
C LYS A 333 -17.00 -34.95 13.93
N GLU A 334 -18.33 -34.85 13.95
CA GLU A 334 -19.19 -35.67 13.09
C GLU A 334 -18.90 -35.45 11.60
N MET A 335 -18.68 -34.20 11.18
CA MET A 335 -18.23 -33.88 9.81
C MET A 335 -16.92 -34.61 9.46
N TRP A 336 -15.95 -34.59 10.38
CA TRP A 336 -14.66 -35.26 10.16
C TRP A 336 -14.82 -36.78 10.08
N ASP A 337 -15.66 -37.37 10.93
CA ASP A 337 -15.98 -38.79 10.93
C ASP A 337 -16.68 -39.23 9.62
N THR A 338 -17.64 -38.43 9.12
CA THR A 338 -18.27 -38.66 7.80
C THR A 338 -17.22 -38.67 6.68
N MET A 339 -16.28 -37.73 6.71
CA MET A 339 -15.21 -37.65 5.71
C MET A 339 -14.20 -38.80 5.82
N LEU A 340 -13.92 -39.31 7.01
CA LEU A 340 -13.10 -40.51 7.21
C LEU A 340 -13.75 -41.76 6.63
N GLN A 341 -15.08 -41.88 6.78
CA GLN A 341 -15.83 -43.06 6.35
C GLN A 341 -16.12 -43.04 4.84
N ASP A 342 -16.67 -41.94 4.35
CA ASP A 342 -17.25 -41.87 3.00
C ASP A 342 -16.38 -41.07 2.02
N GLY A 343 -15.59 -40.12 2.53
CA GLY A 343 -14.81 -39.15 1.75
C GLY A 343 -15.66 -38.08 1.06
N GLN A 344 -16.97 -38.06 1.28
CA GLN A 344 -17.91 -37.15 0.64
C GLN A 344 -19.15 -36.97 1.53
N PHE A 345 -19.95 -35.94 1.27
CA PHE A 345 -21.22 -35.70 1.95
C PHE A 345 -22.42 -36.17 1.12
N ASP A 346 -23.60 -36.20 1.73
CA ASP A 346 -24.85 -36.48 1.02
C ASP A 346 -25.12 -35.40 -0.05
N ARG A 347 -25.48 -35.83 -1.27
CA ARG A 347 -25.81 -34.93 -2.38
C ARG A 347 -27.14 -34.20 -2.13
N GLU A 348 -28.02 -34.75 -1.29
CA GLU A 348 -29.27 -34.09 -0.87
C GLU A 348 -29.03 -32.81 -0.07
N ASN A 349 -27.82 -32.59 0.45
CA ASN A 349 -27.46 -31.34 1.11
C ASN A 349 -27.60 -30.11 0.19
N PHE A 350 -27.55 -30.26 -1.14
CA PHE A 350 -27.81 -29.15 -2.05
C PHE A 350 -29.29 -28.72 -2.05
N ASN A 351 -30.21 -29.59 -1.62
CA ASN A 351 -31.64 -29.34 -1.59
C ASN A 351 -32.10 -28.73 -0.25
N SER A 352 -31.21 -28.54 0.72
CA SER A 352 -31.57 -28.08 2.07
C SER A 352 -32.02 -26.62 2.15
N GLY A 353 -31.78 -25.82 1.12
CA GLY A 353 -31.99 -24.37 1.15
C GLY A 353 -31.10 -23.65 2.17
N PRO A 354 -31.36 -22.35 2.44
CA PRO A 354 -30.64 -21.59 3.45
C PRO A 354 -30.82 -22.19 4.86
N THR A 355 -29.74 -22.22 5.63
CA THR A 355 -29.76 -22.69 7.02
C THR A 355 -30.56 -21.74 7.90
N MET A 356 -30.95 -22.22 9.09
CA MET A 356 -31.43 -21.32 10.14
C MET A 356 -30.31 -20.33 10.53
N PRO A 357 -30.66 -19.08 10.89
CA PRO A 357 -29.69 -18.10 11.37
C PRO A 357 -28.99 -18.59 12.64
N SER A 358 -27.68 -18.36 12.75
CA SER A 358 -26.89 -18.77 13.92
C SER A 358 -27.26 -18.00 15.19
N SER A 359 -27.15 -18.64 16.35
CA SER A 359 -27.35 -17.94 17.63
C SER A 359 -26.11 -17.12 18.00
N PRO A 360 -26.24 -16.02 18.77
CA PRO A 360 -25.10 -15.31 19.33
C PRO A 360 -24.22 -16.25 20.17
N GLY A 361 -22.90 -16.20 19.95
CA GLY A 361 -21.92 -17.08 20.59
C GLY A 361 -21.65 -18.41 19.86
N GLU A 362 -22.44 -18.76 18.84
CA GLU A 362 -22.22 -19.95 18.02
C GLU A 362 -21.38 -19.62 16.78
N THR A 363 -20.51 -20.55 16.37
CA THR A 363 -19.74 -20.42 15.12
C THR A 363 -20.35 -21.32 14.06
N LEU A 364 -20.93 -20.71 13.02
CA LEU A 364 -21.47 -21.43 11.87
C LEU A 364 -20.38 -21.60 10.79
N CYS A 365 -20.12 -22.83 10.36
CA CYS A 365 -19.14 -23.16 9.34
C CYS A 365 -19.79 -23.93 8.17
N ALA A 366 -19.14 -23.92 7.01
CA ALA A 366 -19.51 -24.72 5.85
C ALA A 366 -18.30 -25.53 5.35
N ALA A 367 -18.57 -26.62 4.63
CA ALA A 367 -17.54 -27.43 4.00
C ALA A 367 -17.89 -27.79 2.55
N VAL A 368 -16.89 -27.77 1.67
CA VAL A 368 -16.97 -28.23 0.28
C VAL A 368 -15.95 -29.35 0.10
N SER A 369 -16.41 -30.54 -0.27
CA SER A 369 -15.56 -31.69 -0.57
C SER A 369 -15.50 -31.92 -2.08
N ALA A 370 -14.31 -32.21 -2.60
CA ALA A 370 -14.09 -32.65 -3.96
C ALA A 370 -13.30 -33.97 -3.96
N SER A 371 -13.93 -35.03 -4.45
CA SER A 371 -13.40 -36.39 -4.44
C SER A 371 -13.07 -36.87 -5.85
N THR A 372 -11.91 -37.50 -6.02
CA THR A 372 -11.45 -38.06 -7.28
C THR A 372 -10.75 -39.38 -7.05
N TRP A 373 -10.74 -40.22 -8.08
CA TRP A 373 -9.82 -41.34 -8.15
C TRP A 373 -8.56 -40.94 -8.92
N VAL A 374 -7.40 -41.37 -8.42
CA VAL A 374 -6.10 -41.17 -9.08
C VAL A 374 -5.50 -42.53 -9.38
N GLU A 375 -5.46 -42.88 -10.66
CA GLU A 375 -4.89 -44.15 -11.13
C GLU A 375 -3.41 -44.30 -10.74
N PRO A 376 -2.88 -45.53 -10.66
CA PRO A 376 -1.44 -45.77 -10.50
C PRO A 376 -0.64 -44.99 -11.55
N HIS A 377 0.36 -44.20 -11.11
CA HIS A 377 1.15 -43.30 -11.97
C HIS A 377 0.33 -42.21 -12.69
N GLY A 378 -0.95 -42.06 -12.33
CA GLY A 378 -1.86 -41.06 -12.87
C GLY A 378 -1.73 -39.70 -12.19
N LYS A 379 -2.34 -38.69 -12.83
CA LYS A 379 -2.42 -37.31 -12.34
C LYS A 379 -3.86 -36.83 -12.39
N CYS A 380 -4.26 -36.01 -11.42
CA CYS A 380 -5.56 -35.35 -11.41
C CYS A 380 -5.44 -33.93 -10.84
N THR A 381 -6.31 -33.02 -11.31
CA THR A 381 -6.37 -31.64 -10.85
C THR A 381 -7.75 -31.35 -10.26
N VAL A 382 -7.77 -30.71 -9.08
CA VAL A 382 -8.98 -30.29 -8.37
C VAL A 382 -8.87 -28.80 -8.06
N ALA A 383 -9.88 -28.01 -8.42
CA ALA A 383 -9.87 -26.57 -8.21
C ALA A 383 -10.96 -26.15 -7.21
N PHE A 384 -10.55 -25.37 -6.20
CA PHE A 384 -11.41 -24.67 -5.26
C PHE A 384 -11.26 -23.17 -5.44
N ALA A 385 -12.26 -22.40 -5.03
CA ALA A 385 -12.15 -20.96 -4.97
C ALA A 385 -12.89 -20.41 -3.74
N VAL A 386 -12.43 -19.25 -3.30
CA VAL A 386 -13.15 -18.39 -2.36
C VAL A 386 -13.35 -17.03 -3.00
N ALA A 387 -14.55 -16.48 -2.86
CA ALA A 387 -14.85 -15.08 -3.20
C ALA A 387 -15.61 -14.42 -2.06
N TRP A 388 -15.52 -13.09 -1.95
CA TRP A 388 -16.29 -12.33 -0.96
C TRP A 388 -16.92 -11.08 -1.56
N SER A 389 -18.25 -10.97 -1.46
CA SER A 389 -18.97 -9.76 -1.80
C SER A 389 -19.11 -8.89 -0.56
N SER A 390 -18.35 -7.79 -0.54
CA SER A 390 -18.51 -6.67 0.40
C SER A 390 -18.62 -5.37 -0.39
N PRO A 391 -19.79 -5.07 -1.00
CA PRO A 391 -19.90 -4.04 -2.03
C PRO A 391 -19.75 -2.63 -1.46
N LYS A 392 -20.24 -2.41 -0.23
CA LYS A 392 -20.27 -1.10 0.42
C LYS A 392 -19.12 -0.95 1.41
N ILE A 393 -18.39 0.15 1.27
CA ILE A 393 -17.45 0.68 2.25
C ILE A 393 -18.18 1.72 3.09
N LYS A 394 -17.97 1.69 4.41
CA LYS A 394 -18.43 2.72 5.33
C LYS A 394 -17.26 3.19 6.19
N PHE A 395 -16.97 4.49 6.15
CA PHE A 395 -16.00 5.11 7.05
C PHE A 395 -16.70 5.61 8.33
N GLN A 396 -15.92 5.79 9.41
CA GLN A 396 -16.46 6.03 10.75
C GLN A 396 -17.30 7.31 10.88
N LYS A 397 -17.04 8.34 10.06
CA LYS A 397 -17.84 9.59 10.04
C LYS A 397 -19.05 9.55 9.09
N GLY A 398 -19.34 8.40 8.48
CA GLY A 398 -20.59 8.14 7.77
C GLY A 398 -20.49 8.13 6.23
N SER A 399 -19.39 8.61 5.65
CA SER A 399 -19.15 8.53 4.22
C SER A 399 -19.16 7.07 3.76
N SER A 400 -19.93 6.79 2.72
CA SER A 400 -20.12 5.44 2.20
C SER A 400 -19.93 5.41 0.69
N PHE A 401 -19.15 4.44 0.22
CA PHE A 401 -18.78 4.28 -1.18
C PHE A 401 -18.94 2.82 -1.60
N TYR A 402 -18.98 2.57 -2.91
CA TYR A 402 -18.95 1.21 -3.43
C TYR A 402 -17.52 0.84 -3.86
N ARG A 403 -17.12 -0.41 -3.60
CA ARG A 403 -15.84 -0.95 -4.05
C ARG A 403 -15.79 -1.04 -5.58
N ARG A 404 -14.61 -0.90 -6.17
CA ARG A 404 -14.43 -0.85 -7.64
C ARG A 404 -15.02 -2.05 -8.37
N TYR A 405 -14.88 -3.27 -7.83
CA TYR A 405 -15.41 -4.48 -8.47
C TYR A 405 -16.94 -4.45 -8.70
N THR A 406 -17.67 -3.63 -7.93
CA THR A 406 -19.13 -3.48 -8.09
C THR A 406 -19.53 -2.85 -9.42
N LYS A 407 -18.60 -2.16 -10.10
CA LYS A 407 -18.79 -1.69 -11.48
C LYS A 407 -19.07 -2.85 -12.45
N TYR A 408 -18.54 -4.02 -12.14
CA TYR A 408 -18.58 -5.19 -13.02
C TYR A 408 -19.58 -6.25 -12.53
N TYR A 409 -19.71 -6.41 -11.21
CA TYR A 409 -20.56 -7.44 -10.59
C TYR A 409 -21.84 -6.88 -9.92
N GLY A 410 -22.03 -5.56 -9.94
CA GLY A 410 -23.13 -4.90 -9.22
C GLY A 410 -22.93 -4.88 -7.70
N THR A 411 -23.99 -4.52 -6.98
CA THR A 411 -23.97 -4.35 -5.51
C THR A 411 -24.74 -5.43 -4.76
N SER A 412 -25.12 -6.52 -5.43
CA SER A 412 -25.86 -7.62 -4.80
C SER A 412 -24.99 -8.37 -3.80
N GLU A 413 -25.54 -8.73 -2.65
CA GLU A 413 -24.87 -9.63 -1.68
C GLU A 413 -24.57 -10.99 -2.33
N ARG A 414 -25.41 -11.45 -3.27
CA ARG A 414 -25.19 -12.69 -4.04
C ARG A 414 -24.13 -12.57 -5.14
N ALA A 415 -23.50 -11.40 -5.34
CA ALA A 415 -22.44 -11.25 -6.33
C ALA A 415 -21.23 -12.18 -6.08
N ALA A 416 -21.06 -12.66 -4.85
CA ALA A 416 -20.04 -13.66 -4.50
C ALA A 416 -20.18 -14.95 -5.33
N LEU A 417 -21.39 -15.32 -5.74
CA LEU A 417 -21.65 -16.49 -6.59
C LEU A 417 -21.04 -16.31 -7.98
N ASN A 418 -21.27 -15.16 -8.60
CA ASN A 418 -20.72 -14.85 -9.93
C ASN A 418 -19.18 -14.71 -9.85
N LEU A 419 -18.68 -14.07 -8.79
CA LEU A 419 -17.23 -13.92 -8.57
C LEU A 419 -16.51 -15.26 -8.44
N VAL A 420 -17.04 -16.19 -7.62
CA VAL A 420 -16.42 -17.51 -7.43
C VAL A 420 -16.52 -18.37 -8.69
N HIS A 421 -17.63 -18.26 -9.41
CA HIS A 421 -17.81 -18.90 -10.71
C HIS A 421 -16.74 -18.43 -11.71
N ASP A 422 -16.65 -17.12 -11.92
CA ASP A 422 -15.72 -16.54 -12.88
C ASP A 422 -14.27 -16.79 -12.50
N ALA A 423 -13.94 -16.82 -11.20
CA ALA A 423 -12.61 -17.19 -10.73
C ALA A 423 -12.23 -18.63 -11.16
N LEU A 424 -13.12 -19.60 -10.94
CA LEU A 424 -12.90 -20.99 -11.33
C LEU A 424 -12.82 -21.20 -12.85
N LYS A 425 -13.48 -20.33 -13.64
CA LYS A 425 -13.43 -20.40 -15.10
C LYS A 425 -12.24 -19.64 -15.72
N ASN A 426 -11.73 -18.59 -15.07
CA ASN A 426 -10.73 -17.68 -15.66
C ASN A 426 -9.32 -17.76 -15.06
N TYR A 427 -9.09 -18.48 -13.95
CA TYR A 427 -7.78 -18.46 -13.28
C TYR A 427 -6.58 -18.82 -14.19
N LYS A 428 -6.78 -19.70 -15.18
CA LYS A 428 -5.71 -20.07 -16.12
C LYS A 428 -5.23 -18.88 -16.95
N ARG A 429 -6.16 -18.03 -17.40
CA ARG A 429 -5.85 -16.76 -18.07
C ARG A 429 -5.06 -15.84 -17.14
N TRP A 430 -5.47 -15.75 -15.87
CA TRP A 430 -4.75 -14.94 -14.88
C TRP A 430 -3.32 -15.43 -14.69
N GLU A 431 -3.09 -16.75 -14.58
CA GLU A 431 -1.74 -17.31 -14.48
C GLU A 431 -0.88 -16.93 -15.69
N GLU A 432 -1.39 -17.10 -16.91
CA GLU A 432 -0.66 -16.72 -18.13
C GLU A 432 -0.31 -15.23 -18.16
N ASP A 433 -1.26 -14.37 -17.78
CA ASP A 433 -1.05 -12.92 -17.72
C ASP A 433 -0.03 -12.57 -16.64
N ILE A 434 -0.10 -13.21 -15.47
CA ILE A 434 0.85 -13.01 -14.36
C ILE A 434 2.27 -13.42 -14.77
N GLU A 435 2.42 -14.59 -15.37
CA GLU A 435 3.71 -15.07 -15.85
C GLU A 435 4.31 -14.16 -16.91
N ARG A 436 3.47 -13.63 -17.81
CA ARG A 436 3.91 -12.76 -18.90
C ARG A 436 4.61 -11.50 -18.40
N TRP A 437 4.09 -10.85 -17.36
CA TRP A 437 4.69 -9.62 -16.84
C TRP A 437 5.86 -9.88 -15.88
N GLN A 438 5.88 -11.03 -15.19
CA GLN A 438 7.00 -11.40 -14.31
C GLN A 438 8.23 -11.86 -15.11
N THR A 439 8.01 -12.58 -16.22
CA THR A 439 9.06 -13.25 -17.00
C THR A 439 10.25 -12.36 -17.38
N PRO A 440 10.07 -11.10 -17.88
CA PRO A 440 11.19 -10.24 -18.25
C PRO A 440 12.19 -9.99 -17.11
N VAL A 441 11.71 -9.80 -15.89
CA VAL A 441 12.56 -9.59 -14.71
C VAL A 441 13.15 -10.91 -14.22
N LEU A 442 12.35 -11.98 -14.19
CA LEU A 442 12.81 -13.29 -13.72
C LEU A 442 13.94 -13.86 -14.59
N LYS A 443 13.88 -13.62 -15.92
CA LYS A 443 14.88 -14.07 -16.89
C LYS A 443 16.07 -13.11 -17.06
N ASP A 444 16.10 -11.99 -16.35
CA ASP A 444 17.25 -11.07 -16.42
C ASP A 444 18.41 -11.62 -15.59
N ASP A 445 19.45 -12.14 -16.24
CA ASP A 445 20.62 -12.72 -15.59
C ASP A 445 21.52 -11.68 -14.90
N ARG A 446 21.29 -10.38 -15.15
CA ARG A 446 22.00 -9.29 -14.46
C ARG A 446 21.51 -9.10 -13.03
N LEU A 447 20.29 -9.53 -12.74
CA LEU A 447 19.65 -9.33 -11.44
C LEU A 447 19.97 -10.49 -10.47
N PRO A 448 20.35 -10.21 -9.21
CA PRO A 448 20.51 -11.24 -8.19
C PRO A 448 19.22 -12.04 -7.96
N GLU A 449 19.34 -13.32 -7.64
CA GLU A 449 18.18 -14.20 -7.40
C GLU A 449 17.31 -13.70 -6.24
N TRP A 450 17.92 -13.28 -5.13
CA TRP A 450 17.20 -12.75 -3.97
C TRP A 450 16.35 -11.52 -4.33
N TYR A 451 16.87 -10.68 -5.23
CA TYR A 451 16.22 -9.44 -5.62
C TYR A 451 14.92 -9.72 -6.39
N LYS A 452 14.96 -10.68 -7.32
CA LYS A 452 13.83 -11.04 -8.19
C LYS A 452 12.57 -11.35 -7.38
N PHE A 453 12.65 -12.26 -6.41
CA PHE A 453 11.47 -12.64 -5.65
C PHE A 453 11.11 -11.64 -4.55
N THR A 454 12.08 -10.92 -3.96
CA THR A 454 11.76 -9.86 -3.00
C THR A 454 11.03 -8.69 -3.67
N LEU A 455 11.45 -8.29 -4.88
CA LEU A 455 10.79 -7.25 -5.69
C LEU A 455 9.29 -7.55 -5.89
N PHE A 456 8.96 -8.78 -6.33
CA PHE A 456 7.58 -9.18 -6.52
C PHE A 456 6.85 -9.36 -5.19
N ASN A 457 7.47 -10.00 -4.19
CA ASN A 457 6.78 -10.29 -2.93
C ASN A 457 6.49 -9.05 -2.09
N GLU A 458 7.26 -7.96 -2.19
CA GLU A 458 6.93 -6.68 -1.53
C GLU A 458 5.63 -6.03 -2.06
N LEU A 459 5.18 -6.37 -3.29
CA LEU A 459 3.90 -5.91 -3.83
C LEU A 459 2.68 -6.42 -3.04
N TYR A 460 2.86 -7.38 -2.13
CA TYR A 460 1.81 -7.85 -1.23
C TYR A 460 1.11 -6.68 -0.51
N PHE A 461 1.83 -5.59 -0.25
CA PHE A 461 1.30 -4.40 0.41
C PHE A 461 0.18 -3.72 -0.39
N LEU A 462 0.17 -3.77 -1.72
CA LEU A 462 -0.92 -3.21 -2.52
C LEU A 462 -2.25 -3.97 -2.34
N VAL A 463 -2.22 -5.15 -1.73
CA VAL A 463 -3.40 -5.92 -1.33
C VAL A 463 -3.61 -5.85 0.19
N ALA A 464 -2.58 -6.15 0.98
CA ALA A 464 -2.64 -6.26 2.44
C ALA A 464 -2.36 -4.95 3.22
N GLY A 465 -2.14 -3.83 2.53
CA GLY A 465 -1.92 -2.49 3.11
C GLY A 465 -3.22 -1.74 3.40
N GLY A 466 -4.31 -2.45 3.70
CA GLY A 466 -5.62 -1.85 3.99
C GLY A 466 -6.29 -1.18 2.80
N THR A 467 -5.98 -1.61 1.57
CA THR A 467 -6.34 -0.85 0.37
C THR A 467 -7.86 -0.70 0.17
N VAL A 468 -8.26 0.47 -0.31
CA VAL A 468 -9.63 0.84 -0.65
C VAL A 468 -9.61 1.39 -2.07
N TRP A 469 -10.42 0.81 -2.94
CA TRP A 469 -10.57 1.26 -4.32
C TRP A 469 -12.05 1.43 -4.63
N ILE A 470 -12.44 2.65 -4.96
CA ILE A 470 -13.83 3.04 -5.24
C ILE A 470 -13.95 3.57 -6.65
N ASP A 471 -15.15 3.49 -7.23
CA ASP A 471 -15.43 4.21 -8.48
C ASP A 471 -15.63 5.72 -8.21
N SER A 472 -15.40 6.56 -9.22
CA SER A 472 -15.47 8.03 -9.06
C SER A 472 -16.89 8.57 -8.94
N SER A 473 -17.91 7.79 -9.32
CA SER A 473 -19.32 8.21 -9.25
C SER A 473 -19.90 8.10 -7.82
N VAL A 474 -20.31 9.28 -7.30
CA VAL A 474 -21.18 9.67 -6.16
C VAL A 474 -21.38 8.68 -4.98
N PRO A 475 -21.26 9.15 -3.71
CA PRO A 475 -21.53 8.36 -2.51
C PRO A 475 -22.88 7.61 -2.54
N CYS A 476 -22.90 6.44 -1.90
CA CYS A 476 -24.11 5.62 -1.75
C CYS A 476 -25.26 6.48 -1.18
N LYS A 477 -26.29 6.76 -2.00
CA LYS A 477 -27.47 7.55 -1.58
C LYS A 477 -28.23 6.83 -0.47
N ASN A 478 -27.89 7.09 0.79
CA ASN A 478 -28.76 6.78 1.92
C ASN A 478 -29.55 8.05 2.29
N LEU A 479 -30.86 8.01 2.00
CA LEU A 479 -31.85 9.00 2.41
C LEU A 479 -31.69 9.38 3.89
N ARG A 480 -31.49 10.67 4.16
CA ARG A 480 -31.58 11.27 5.50
C ARG A 480 -33.00 11.14 6.04
N LYS A 481 -33.34 10.03 6.70
CA LYS A 481 -34.34 10.03 7.78
C LYS A 481 -33.57 10.21 9.09
N ASN A 482 -33.27 11.46 9.45
CA ASN A 482 -33.04 11.94 10.83
C ASN A 482 -32.69 13.45 10.86
N GLN A 483 -33.43 14.27 10.09
CA GLN A 483 -33.53 15.71 10.35
C GLN A 483 -34.96 16.05 10.78
N ARG A 484 -35.38 15.49 11.92
CA ARG A 484 -36.46 16.03 12.75
C ARG A 484 -36.14 15.70 14.20
N GLN A 485 -35.20 16.45 14.79
CA GLN A 485 -35.11 16.77 16.22
C GLN A 485 -33.79 17.51 16.48
N SER A 486 -33.76 18.78 16.10
CA SER A 486 -32.87 19.79 16.70
C SER A 486 -33.32 21.18 16.23
N GLU A 487 -34.54 21.55 16.57
CA GLU A 487 -34.90 22.96 16.73
C GLU A 487 -35.05 23.20 18.22
N LYS A 488 -33.97 23.68 18.85
CA LYS A 488 -33.96 24.65 19.96
C LYS A 488 -32.57 24.72 20.57
N ALA A 489 -31.72 25.56 19.99
CA ALA A 489 -30.72 26.32 20.73
C ALA A 489 -30.36 27.55 19.88
N LYS A 490 -31.02 28.68 20.19
CA LYS A 490 -30.59 29.99 19.72
C LYS A 490 -29.35 30.39 20.51
N THR A 491 -28.24 30.62 19.83
CA THR A 491 -27.18 31.51 20.31
C THR A 491 -26.61 32.25 19.10
N SER A 492 -26.79 33.56 19.13
CA SER A 492 -26.34 34.54 18.15
C SER A 492 -24.82 34.61 18.10
N ILE A 493 -24.24 34.52 16.90
CA ILE A 493 -22.89 35.02 16.62
C ILE A 493 -23.00 35.94 15.41
N ASP A 494 -22.84 37.24 15.66
CA ASP A 494 -22.72 38.28 14.65
C ASP A 494 -21.40 38.10 13.88
N VAL A 495 -21.49 37.93 12.57
CA VAL A 495 -20.35 38.03 11.65
C VAL A 495 -20.17 39.50 11.30
N THR A 496 -19.22 40.17 11.96
CA THR A 496 -18.78 41.51 11.59
C THR A 496 -17.84 41.41 10.39
N ALA A 497 -18.36 41.68 9.19
CA ALA A 497 -17.54 41.89 8.00
C ALA A 497 -16.89 43.28 8.06
N ALA A 498 -15.57 43.33 8.27
CA ALA A 498 -14.80 44.56 8.15
C ALA A 498 -14.61 44.92 6.66
N ARG A 499 -15.32 45.96 6.18
CA ARG A 499 -15.06 46.62 4.90
C ARG A 499 -14.22 47.88 5.13
N VAL A 500 -13.12 47.98 4.39
CA VAL A 500 -12.27 49.17 4.31
C VAL A 500 -13.02 50.28 3.54
N ASN A 501 -13.16 51.44 4.18
CA ASN A 501 -13.78 52.65 3.62
C ASN A 501 -12.82 53.38 2.66
N ARG A 502 -13.28 53.65 1.43
CA ARG A 502 -12.84 54.80 0.62
C ARG A 502 -14.00 55.81 0.52
N LYS A 503 -13.63 57.07 0.68
CA LYS A 503 -14.47 58.24 0.97
C LYS A 503 -15.50 58.63 -0.11
N GLN A 504 -16.56 59.26 0.43
CA GLN A 504 -17.32 60.44 -0.06
C GLN A 504 -18.41 60.26 -1.12
N GLY A 505 -19.63 60.66 -0.72
CA GLY A 505 -20.43 61.60 -1.52
C GLY A 505 -21.88 61.23 -1.85
N ALA A 506 -22.79 61.70 -1.00
CA ALA A 506 -24.13 62.22 -1.32
C ALA A 506 -25.31 61.29 -1.76
N MET A 507 -26.36 61.40 -0.93
CA MET A 507 -27.81 61.56 -1.20
C MET A 507 -28.70 60.41 -1.71
N VAL A 508 -29.43 59.83 -0.73
CA VAL A 508 -30.90 59.66 -0.52
C VAL A 508 -31.87 59.43 -1.71
N GLU A 509 -32.87 58.57 -1.40
CA GLU A 509 -34.26 58.40 -1.91
C GLU A 509 -34.48 57.09 -2.72
N HIS A 510 -35.47 56.21 -2.51
CA HIS A 510 -36.82 56.23 -1.89
C HIS A 510 -37.14 54.82 -1.30
N ALA A 511 -37.79 54.66 -0.13
CA ALA A 511 -39.25 54.59 0.12
C ALA A 511 -39.97 53.43 -0.61
N THR A 512 -40.87 52.59 -0.08
CA THR A 512 -41.42 52.27 1.26
C THR A 512 -42.43 51.13 1.05
N LEU A 513 -42.59 50.24 2.05
CA LEU A 513 -43.83 49.55 2.52
C LEU A 513 -44.68 48.76 1.48
N THR A 514 -45.36 47.64 1.74
CA THR A 514 -45.91 46.87 2.87
C THR A 514 -46.52 45.62 2.19
N GLY A 515 -46.73 44.43 2.77
CA GLY A 515 -46.97 44.02 4.14
C GLY A 515 -48.19 43.08 4.16
N TYR A 516 -48.00 41.89 4.78
CA TYR A 516 -49.00 40.97 5.36
C TYR A 516 -49.88 40.12 4.40
N VAL A 517 -49.74 38.79 4.33
CA VAL A 517 -49.94 37.68 5.31
C VAL A 517 -51.41 37.37 5.56
N SER A 518 -51.87 36.17 5.17
CA SER A 518 -52.45 35.20 6.13
C SER A 518 -52.58 33.79 5.54
N THR A 519 -52.52 32.86 6.47
CA THR A 519 -52.47 31.38 6.47
C THR A 519 -53.80 30.69 6.17
N GLY A 520 -53.75 29.41 5.76
CA GLY A 520 -54.87 28.49 5.98
C GLY A 520 -54.87 27.17 5.19
N THR A 521 -54.25 26.14 5.78
CA THR A 521 -54.70 24.73 5.94
C THR A 521 -55.43 23.91 4.85
N SER A 522 -54.98 22.65 4.79
CA SER A 522 -55.71 21.37 4.64
C SER A 522 -56.05 20.81 3.26
N GLY A 523 -55.89 19.49 3.13
CA GLY A 523 -56.68 18.66 2.22
C GLY A 523 -55.91 17.79 1.22
N SER A 524 -55.59 16.57 1.66
CA SER A 524 -55.97 15.29 1.04
C SER A 524 -55.84 15.06 -0.49
N ASP A 525 -55.17 13.93 -0.76
CA ASP A 525 -55.57 12.83 -1.63
C ASP A 525 -55.15 12.79 -3.12
N ASP A 526 -54.59 11.62 -3.40
CA ASP A 526 -54.66 10.76 -4.58
C ASP A 526 -53.83 11.06 -5.83
N GLU A 527 -52.98 10.06 -6.12
CA GLU A 527 -52.97 9.24 -7.34
C GLU A 527 -53.43 9.96 -8.62
N ASP A 528 -52.73 9.93 -9.75
CA ASP A 528 -52.18 8.72 -10.33
C ASP A 528 -51.47 9.07 -11.65
N ASN A 529 -50.54 8.20 -12.00
CA ASN A 529 -50.26 7.71 -13.35
C ASN A 529 -49.86 8.60 -14.55
N ALA A 530 -48.86 8.03 -15.22
CA ALA A 530 -48.75 7.86 -16.67
C ALA A 530 -48.30 9.08 -17.48
N LEU A 531 -47.04 9.06 -17.91
CA LEU A 531 -46.59 8.47 -19.18
C LEU A 531 -46.60 9.54 -20.28
N ASP A 532 -45.39 9.91 -20.66
CA ASP A 532 -44.83 9.48 -21.94
C ASP A 532 -44.33 10.59 -22.87
N THR A 533 -43.16 10.26 -23.38
CA THR A 533 -42.62 10.51 -24.71
C THR A 533 -42.48 11.94 -25.26
N ARG A 534 -41.19 12.22 -25.55
CA ARG A 534 -40.67 12.71 -26.85
C ARG A 534 -41.12 14.13 -27.22
N ASN A 535 -40.24 15.06 -27.55
CA ASN A 535 -39.15 14.90 -28.50
C ASN A 535 -38.39 16.22 -28.59
N SER A 536 -37.11 16.07 -28.89
CA SER A 536 -36.16 17.07 -29.37
C SER A 536 -36.73 18.07 -30.38
N ARG A 537 -36.38 19.35 -30.21
CA ARG A 537 -36.05 20.24 -31.32
C ARG A 537 -34.82 21.08 -30.98
N VAL A 538 -33.77 20.80 -31.75
CA VAL A 538 -32.58 21.63 -31.94
C VAL A 538 -33.00 22.93 -32.62
N ASN A 539 -32.48 24.06 -32.15
CA ASN A 539 -32.24 25.23 -33.00
C ASN A 539 -31.01 26.00 -32.48
N ASN A 540 -30.04 26.12 -33.37
CA ASN A 540 -28.84 26.95 -33.24
C ASN A 540 -29.20 28.43 -33.37
N SER A 541 -28.63 29.28 -32.52
CA SER A 541 -28.31 30.67 -32.87
C SER A 541 -27.04 31.12 -32.16
N VAL A 542 -26.16 31.70 -32.97
CA VAL A 542 -24.77 32.05 -32.68
C VAL A 542 -24.66 33.44 -32.02
N ALA A 543 -23.80 33.48 -31.00
CA ALA A 543 -22.98 34.57 -30.47
C ALA A 543 -23.60 35.88 -29.93
N SER A 544 -23.36 36.09 -28.63
CA SER A 544 -22.82 37.34 -28.10
C SER A 544 -21.73 37.04 -27.05
N GLN A 545 -20.54 37.58 -27.28
CA GLN A 545 -19.40 37.53 -26.35
C GLN A 545 -19.59 38.56 -25.24
N GLU A 546 -19.64 38.12 -23.98
CA GLU A 546 -19.27 38.96 -22.84
C GLU A 546 -18.30 38.18 -21.93
N LYS A 547 -17.20 38.87 -21.60
CA LYS A 547 -16.10 38.39 -20.77
C LYS A 547 -16.57 38.17 -19.33
N GLY A 548 -16.61 36.91 -18.90
CA GLY A 548 -16.88 36.52 -17.52
C GLY A 548 -15.69 35.76 -16.91
N ASN A 549 -15.41 36.05 -15.64
CA ASN A 549 -14.39 35.42 -14.80
C ASN A 549 -14.40 33.89 -14.89
N ASN A 550 -13.33 33.30 -15.43
CA ASN A 550 -13.08 31.86 -15.38
C ASN A 550 -12.62 31.45 -13.97
N LEU A 551 -13.57 31.14 -13.10
CA LEU A 551 -13.34 30.13 -12.07
C LEU A 551 -13.31 28.79 -12.80
N CYS A 552 -12.14 28.14 -12.85
CA CYS A 552 -11.97 26.81 -13.43
C CYS A 552 -12.92 25.82 -12.72
N MET A 553 -14.08 25.57 -13.35
CA MET A 553 -14.95 24.46 -13.01
C MET A 553 -14.28 23.20 -13.57
N PHE A 554 -13.76 22.37 -12.68
CA PHE A 554 -13.42 20.98 -13.01
C PHE A 554 -14.65 20.36 -13.68
N LYS A 555 -14.51 19.85 -14.91
CA LYS A 555 -15.59 19.14 -15.58
C LYS A 555 -16.01 17.96 -14.70
N ASP A 556 -17.30 17.85 -14.41
CA ASP A 556 -17.87 16.66 -13.80
C ASP A 556 -17.58 15.45 -14.71
N VAL A 557 -16.80 14.51 -14.18
CA VAL A 557 -16.30 13.29 -14.82
C VAL A 557 -17.40 12.21 -14.79
N GLU A 558 -18.59 12.52 -15.30
CA GLU A 558 -19.61 11.49 -15.50
C GLU A 558 -19.43 10.90 -16.91
N ASN A 559 -18.72 9.78 -16.98
CA ASN A 559 -18.46 8.93 -18.16
C ASN A 559 -17.14 9.16 -18.91
N ASP A 560 -16.01 9.26 -18.20
CA ASP A 560 -14.69 9.00 -18.82
C ASP A 560 -14.38 7.48 -18.75
N PRO A 561 -14.29 6.76 -19.88
CA PRO A 561 -13.90 5.35 -19.90
C PRO A 561 -12.46 5.11 -19.38
N GLU A 562 -11.63 6.15 -19.33
CA GLU A 562 -10.29 6.10 -18.74
C GLU A 562 -10.29 6.24 -17.21
N ASP A 563 -11.43 6.55 -16.59
CA ASP A 563 -11.53 6.74 -15.16
C ASP A 563 -11.45 5.41 -14.38
N VAL A 564 -10.32 5.25 -13.70
CA VAL A 564 -10.05 4.09 -12.85
C VAL A 564 -10.55 4.27 -11.42
N GLY A 565 -11.19 5.38 -11.05
CA GLY A 565 -11.70 5.59 -9.70
C GLY A 565 -10.65 6.15 -8.73
N ARG A 566 -11.02 6.25 -7.45
CA ARG A 566 -10.15 6.77 -6.39
C ARG A 566 -9.59 5.65 -5.55
N PHE A 567 -8.36 5.82 -5.10
CA PHE A 567 -7.60 4.78 -4.43
C PHE A 567 -7.02 5.31 -3.12
N LEU A 568 -7.14 4.49 -2.07
CA LEU A 568 -6.49 4.71 -0.78
C LEU A 568 -5.74 3.46 -0.37
N TYR A 569 -4.62 3.64 0.30
CA TYR A 569 -3.97 2.61 1.10
C TYR A 569 -3.47 3.19 2.42
N LEU A 570 -3.22 2.36 3.41
CA LEU A 570 -2.73 2.83 4.70
C LEU A 570 -1.23 3.14 4.63
N GLU A 571 -0.76 3.97 5.55
CA GLU A 571 0.67 4.08 5.86
C GLU A 571 1.24 2.74 6.36
N GLY A 572 0.53 2.14 7.31
CA GLY A 572 0.71 0.77 7.76
C GLY A 572 -0.49 0.34 8.59
N VAL A 573 -0.55 -0.93 8.98
CA VAL A 573 -1.72 -1.42 9.76
C VAL A 573 -1.77 -0.89 11.19
N GLU A 574 -0.63 -0.40 11.69
CA GLU A 574 -0.50 0.26 13.00
C GLU A 574 -0.73 1.78 12.91
N TYR A 575 -0.50 2.38 11.75
CA TYR A 575 -0.60 3.82 11.49
C TYR A 575 -1.73 4.08 10.48
N ILE A 576 -2.93 4.32 11.00
CA ILE A 576 -4.17 4.28 10.23
C ILE A 576 -4.43 5.64 9.57
N MET A 577 -3.58 6.00 8.61
CA MET A 577 -3.65 7.22 7.82
C MET A 577 -3.64 6.86 6.34
N TRP A 578 -4.56 7.48 5.58
CA TRP A 578 -4.75 7.15 4.18
C TRP A 578 -3.78 7.93 3.29
N CYS A 579 -3.02 7.21 2.47
CA CYS A 579 -2.07 7.75 1.51
C CYS A 579 -1.08 8.75 2.13
N THR A 580 -0.49 8.43 3.29
CA THR A 580 0.54 9.30 3.89
C THR A 580 1.60 9.65 2.87
N TYR A 581 1.72 10.94 2.56
CA TYR A 581 2.25 11.41 1.30
C TYR A 581 3.78 11.49 1.29
N ASP A 582 4.38 11.81 2.43
CA ASP A 582 5.81 11.75 2.62
C ASP A 582 6.36 10.31 2.59
N VAL A 583 5.51 9.31 2.84
CA VAL A 583 5.81 7.88 2.68
C VAL A 583 5.53 7.41 1.25
N HIS A 584 4.43 7.86 0.64
CA HIS A 584 4.08 7.60 -0.75
C HIS A 584 5.20 8.02 -1.71
N PHE A 585 5.98 9.05 -1.39
CA PHE A 585 7.22 9.42 -2.09
C PHE A 585 8.18 8.25 -2.36
N TYR A 586 8.26 7.28 -1.45
CA TYR A 586 9.12 6.12 -1.64
C TYR A 586 8.39 5.00 -2.39
N ALA A 587 7.10 4.81 -2.10
CA ALA A 587 6.30 3.68 -2.58
C ALA A 587 5.73 3.87 -3.99
N SER A 588 5.53 5.11 -4.44
CA SER A 588 4.77 5.45 -5.65
C SER A 588 5.38 4.94 -6.95
N PHE A 589 6.67 4.56 -6.96
CA PHE A 589 7.29 3.88 -8.11
C PHE A 589 6.56 2.59 -8.49
N ALA A 590 6.12 1.79 -7.51
CA ALA A 590 5.37 0.56 -7.76
C ALA A 590 4.03 0.83 -8.44
N LEU A 591 3.31 1.87 -8.01
CA LEU A 591 2.03 2.26 -8.61
C LEU A 591 2.22 2.89 -9.99
N LEU A 592 3.22 3.76 -10.17
CA LEU A 592 3.49 4.38 -11.46
C LEU A 592 3.84 3.34 -12.53
N GLU A 593 4.69 2.36 -12.18
CA GLU A 593 5.15 1.33 -13.12
C GLU A 593 4.04 0.34 -13.46
N LEU A 594 3.23 -0.10 -12.48
CA LEU A 594 2.27 -1.19 -12.65
C LEU A 594 0.83 -0.73 -12.90
N PHE A 595 0.43 0.39 -12.30
CA PHE A 595 -0.93 0.94 -12.35
C PHE A 595 -0.93 2.47 -12.48
N PRO A 596 -0.31 3.04 -13.54
CA PRO A 596 -0.10 4.49 -13.67
C PRO A 596 -1.37 5.33 -13.53
N LYS A 597 -2.52 4.86 -14.05
CA LYS A 597 -3.80 5.57 -13.88
C LYS A 597 -4.23 5.72 -12.42
N ILE A 598 -3.92 4.76 -11.55
CA ILE A 598 -4.18 4.86 -10.11
C ILE A 598 -3.27 5.92 -9.49
N GLU A 599 -1.97 5.88 -9.82
CA GLU A 599 -0.99 6.88 -9.37
C GLU A 599 -1.42 8.29 -9.74
N LEU A 600 -1.75 8.53 -11.02
CA LEU A 600 -2.20 9.85 -11.49
C LEU A 600 -3.47 10.32 -10.78
N ASN A 601 -4.38 9.41 -10.42
CA ASN A 601 -5.58 9.76 -9.66
C ASN A 601 -5.27 10.12 -8.20
N ILE A 602 -4.31 9.45 -7.55
CA ILE A 602 -3.82 9.85 -6.22
C ILE A 602 -3.21 11.26 -6.31
N GLN A 603 -2.38 11.53 -7.32
CA GLN A 603 -1.79 12.87 -7.51
C GLN A 603 -2.85 13.95 -7.76
N ARG A 604 -3.93 13.65 -8.50
CA ARG A 604 -5.08 14.56 -8.66
C ARG A 604 -5.80 14.83 -7.33
N ASP A 605 -5.96 13.81 -6.48
CA ASP A 605 -6.56 13.97 -5.15
C ASP A 605 -5.70 14.89 -4.26
N PHE A 606 -4.37 14.71 -4.25
CA PHE A 606 -3.45 15.61 -3.55
C PHE A 606 -3.40 17.01 -4.17
N ALA A 607 -3.45 17.13 -5.49
CA ALA A 607 -3.51 18.42 -6.16
C ALA A 607 -4.75 19.22 -5.75
N LYS A 608 -5.93 18.59 -5.70
CA LYS A 608 -7.15 19.20 -5.16
C LYS A 608 -6.98 19.59 -3.70
N ALA A 609 -6.38 18.71 -2.90
CA ALA A 609 -6.13 18.96 -1.49
C ALA A 609 -5.21 20.17 -1.24
N VAL A 610 -4.15 20.35 -2.02
CA VAL A 610 -3.23 21.50 -1.92
C VAL A 610 -3.99 22.82 -2.03
N LEU A 611 -4.96 22.90 -2.95
CA LEU A 611 -5.75 24.12 -3.19
C LEU A 611 -6.89 24.33 -2.19
N SER A 612 -7.17 23.32 -1.35
CA SER A 612 -8.21 23.35 -0.31
C SER A 612 -7.72 23.88 1.04
N GLU A 613 -8.66 24.34 1.85
CA GLU A 613 -8.45 24.81 3.22
C GLU A 613 -9.51 24.20 4.15
N ASP A 614 -9.10 23.77 5.34
CA ASP A 614 -9.98 23.38 6.45
C ASP A 614 -9.64 24.23 7.68
N GLY A 615 -10.46 25.26 7.92
CA GLY A 615 -10.31 26.21 9.00
C GLY A 615 -10.56 25.67 10.42
N ARG A 616 -10.95 24.39 10.56
CA ARG A 616 -11.13 23.77 11.89
C ARG A 616 -9.81 23.81 12.67
N LYS A 617 -9.90 24.12 13.96
CA LYS A 617 -8.74 24.10 14.85
C LYS A 617 -8.46 22.69 15.33
N VAL A 618 -7.21 22.27 15.24
CA VAL A 618 -6.69 21.01 15.79
C VAL A 618 -5.59 21.30 16.79
N LYS A 619 -5.43 20.41 17.77
CA LYS A 619 -4.35 20.48 18.75
C LYS A 619 -3.20 19.59 18.29
N PHE A 620 -2.00 20.15 18.20
CA PHE A 620 -0.80 19.40 17.88
C PHE A 620 -0.20 18.82 19.17
N LEU A 621 0.03 17.51 19.20
CA LEU A 621 0.29 16.78 20.44
C LEU A 621 1.71 17.02 20.98
N ALA A 622 2.72 17.14 20.11
CA ALA A 622 4.10 17.33 20.53
C ALA A 622 4.33 18.72 21.12
N GLU A 623 3.89 19.78 20.45
CA GLU A 623 4.03 21.16 20.92
C GLU A 623 2.97 21.50 21.97
N GLY A 624 1.74 21.01 21.79
CA GLY A 624 0.58 21.27 22.65
C GLY A 624 -0.17 22.55 22.32
N ASN A 625 0.21 23.24 21.25
CA ASN A 625 -0.49 24.39 20.69
C ASN A 625 -1.65 23.93 19.77
N SER A 626 -2.38 24.89 19.21
CA SER A 626 -3.42 24.63 18.23
C SER A 626 -3.19 25.42 16.96
N GLY A 627 -3.55 24.83 15.83
CA GLY A 627 -3.46 25.47 14.52
C GLY A 627 -4.61 25.08 13.60
N ILE A 628 -4.52 25.54 12.36
CA ILE A 628 -5.48 25.23 11.30
C ILE A 628 -5.22 23.81 10.82
N ARG A 629 -6.28 23.02 10.64
CA ARG A 629 -6.14 21.61 10.23
C ARG A 629 -5.47 21.46 8.87
N LYS A 630 -5.94 22.22 7.88
CA LYS A 630 -5.41 22.19 6.52
C LYS A 630 -5.27 23.61 5.98
N VAL A 631 -4.04 24.02 5.72
CA VAL A 631 -3.69 25.33 5.16
C VAL A 631 -3.62 25.23 3.64
N ARG A 632 -4.17 26.23 2.93
CA ARG A 632 -4.08 26.31 1.47
C ARG A 632 -2.63 26.52 1.02
N GLY A 633 -2.20 25.79 -0.01
CA GLY A 633 -0.81 25.79 -0.49
C GLY A 633 0.09 24.77 0.21
N ALA A 634 -0.22 24.34 1.43
CA ALA A 634 0.43 23.20 2.06
C ALA A 634 -0.16 21.89 1.54
N VAL A 635 0.69 20.96 1.14
CA VAL A 635 0.31 19.57 0.85
C VAL A 635 -0.12 18.92 2.18
N PRO A 636 -1.28 18.23 2.24
CA PRO A 636 -1.63 17.49 3.45
C PRO A 636 -0.66 16.31 3.66
N HIS A 637 -0.40 15.96 4.91
CA HIS A 637 0.35 14.77 5.27
C HIS A 637 -0.35 13.50 4.79
N ASP A 638 -1.68 13.43 4.99
CA ASP A 638 -2.49 12.29 4.64
C ASP A 638 -3.89 12.74 4.19
N LEU A 639 -4.58 11.86 3.46
CA LEU A 639 -5.95 12.10 3.00
C LEU A 639 -6.99 11.86 4.10
N GLY A 640 -6.59 11.63 5.35
CA GLY A 640 -7.46 11.46 6.51
C GLY A 640 -7.43 10.04 7.09
N THR A 641 -8.39 9.76 7.96
CA THR A 641 -8.65 8.43 8.56
C THR A 641 -10.15 8.10 8.52
N HIS A 642 -10.97 8.98 9.11
CA HIS A 642 -12.39 8.70 9.40
C HIS A 642 -13.38 9.16 8.33
N ASP A 643 -12.96 10.12 7.49
CA ASP A 643 -13.69 10.64 6.34
C ASP A 643 -12.66 11.06 5.27
N PRO A 644 -12.02 10.08 4.61
CA PRO A 644 -10.92 10.38 3.70
C PRO A 644 -11.37 11.33 2.60
N TRP A 645 -10.42 12.11 2.08
CA TRP A 645 -10.59 13.17 1.09
C TRP A 645 -11.30 14.44 1.58
N ASN A 646 -12.17 14.33 2.59
CA ASN A 646 -12.90 15.49 3.14
C ASN A 646 -12.27 15.99 4.45
N GLU A 647 -11.75 15.08 5.27
CA GLU A 647 -11.08 15.38 6.54
C GLU A 647 -9.63 14.90 6.49
N MET A 648 -8.81 15.66 5.74
CA MET A 648 -7.38 15.45 5.58
C MET A 648 -6.59 15.83 6.85
N ASN A 649 -5.30 15.46 6.89
CA ASN A 649 -4.43 15.65 8.05
C ASN A 649 -5.03 15.02 9.32
N ALA A 650 -5.18 13.70 9.29
CA ALA A 650 -5.48 12.93 10.49
C ALA A 650 -4.28 12.86 11.43
N TYR A 651 -3.05 12.87 10.88
CA TYR A 651 -1.85 13.08 11.67
C TYR A 651 -1.90 14.42 12.41
N ASN A 652 -1.74 14.37 13.73
CA ASN A 652 -1.81 15.54 14.60
C ASN A 652 -0.70 15.56 15.67
N ILE A 653 0.38 14.79 15.51
CA ILE A 653 1.51 14.88 16.44
C ILE A 653 2.21 16.23 16.26
N HIS A 654 2.53 16.61 15.02
CA HIS A 654 3.12 17.89 14.64
C HIS A 654 2.22 18.66 13.68
N ASP A 655 2.49 19.97 13.53
CA ASP A 655 1.87 20.83 12.53
C ASP A 655 2.48 20.58 11.15
N THR A 656 1.84 19.73 10.36
CA THR A 656 2.33 19.31 9.03
C THR A 656 2.27 20.43 8.00
N SER A 657 1.51 21.50 8.25
CA SER A 657 1.54 22.70 7.37
C SER A 657 2.88 23.44 7.40
N LYS A 658 3.74 23.12 8.37
CA LYS A 658 5.10 23.66 8.50
C LYS A 658 6.17 22.70 8.03
N TRP A 659 5.81 21.50 7.57
CA TRP A 659 6.79 20.52 7.14
C TRP A 659 7.49 20.96 5.86
N LYS A 660 8.79 20.70 5.79
CA LYS A 660 9.68 21.20 4.73
C LYS A 660 9.82 20.25 3.55
N ASP A 661 9.34 19.01 3.68
CA ASP A 661 9.50 17.95 2.68
C ASP A 661 8.22 17.68 1.86
N LEU A 662 7.02 17.81 2.44
CA LEU A 662 5.75 17.48 1.78
C LEU A 662 5.54 18.23 0.44
N ASN A 663 5.70 19.56 0.43
CA ASN A 663 5.55 20.35 -0.79
C ASN A 663 6.60 20.01 -1.86
N PRO A 664 7.92 19.97 -1.55
CA PRO A 664 8.91 19.48 -2.50
C PRO A 664 8.63 18.07 -3.03
N LYS A 665 8.25 17.12 -2.15
CA LYS A 665 7.90 15.75 -2.55
C LYS A 665 6.70 15.70 -3.50
N PHE A 666 5.71 16.58 -3.32
CA PHE A 666 4.56 16.69 -4.22
C PHE A 666 4.98 17.13 -5.61
N VAL A 667 5.76 18.20 -5.70
CA VAL A 667 6.25 18.71 -6.99
C VAL A 667 7.09 17.66 -7.71
N LEU A 668 7.93 16.93 -6.97
CA LEU A 668 8.81 15.90 -7.51
C LEU A 668 8.04 14.68 -8.03
N GLN A 669 7.07 14.17 -7.27
CA GLN A 669 6.24 13.05 -7.69
C GLN A 669 5.39 13.43 -8.92
N VAL A 670 4.69 14.57 -8.86
CA VAL A 670 3.90 15.07 -9.98
C VAL A 670 4.73 15.21 -11.25
N TYR A 671 5.94 15.78 -11.16
CA TYR A 671 6.79 15.92 -12.33
C TYR A 671 7.30 14.57 -12.85
N ARG A 672 7.73 13.66 -11.97
CA ARG A 672 8.16 12.30 -12.36
C ARG A 672 7.04 11.61 -13.14
N ASP A 673 5.82 11.65 -12.62
CA ASP A 673 4.67 10.96 -13.21
C ASP A 673 4.27 11.60 -14.55
N PHE A 674 4.28 12.93 -14.61
CA PHE A 674 4.05 13.69 -15.84
C PHE A 674 5.11 13.35 -16.91
N ALA A 675 6.39 13.35 -16.54
CA ALA A 675 7.50 13.05 -17.46
C ALA A 675 7.49 11.58 -17.92
N ALA A 676 7.14 10.65 -17.03
CA ALA A 676 7.06 9.22 -17.33
C ALA A 676 5.91 8.88 -18.28
N THR A 677 4.76 9.52 -18.11
CA THR A 677 3.53 9.22 -18.87
C THR A 677 3.36 10.09 -20.10
N GLY A 678 3.94 11.30 -20.12
CA GLY A 678 3.69 12.31 -21.15
C GLY A 678 2.26 12.85 -21.16
N ASP A 679 1.48 12.63 -20.09
CA ASP A 679 0.07 13.02 -20.03
C ASP A 679 -0.08 14.53 -19.80
N MET A 680 -0.27 15.27 -20.90
CA MET A 680 -0.50 16.72 -20.89
C MET A 680 -1.80 17.12 -20.19
N SER A 681 -2.83 16.26 -20.17
CA SER A 681 -4.08 16.54 -19.46
C SER A 681 -3.84 16.47 -17.96
N PHE A 682 -3.18 15.42 -17.48
CA PHE A 682 -2.74 15.32 -16.09
C PHE A 682 -1.88 16.52 -15.69
N GLY A 683 -0.88 16.87 -16.51
CA GLY A 683 -0.01 18.02 -16.26
C GLY A 683 -0.80 19.32 -16.10
N ALA A 684 -1.78 19.57 -16.98
CA ALA A 684 -2.65 20.75 -16.89
C ALA A 684 -3.55 20.76 -15.64
N ASP A 685 -4.10 19.59 -15.26
CA ASP A 685 -4.98 19.45 -14.09
C ASP A 685 -4.28 19.84 -12.78
N VAL A 686 -3.02 19.42 -12.62
CA VAL A 686 -2.27 19.56 -11.35
C VAL A 686 -1.38 20.79 -11.30
N TRP A 687 -1.11 21.45 -12.44
CA TRP A 687 -0.19 22.60 -12.53
C TRP A 687 -0.49 23.74 -11.55
N PRO A 688 -1.76 24.17 -11.34
CA PRO A 688 -2.06 25.23 -10.38
C PRO A 688 -1.65 24.86 -8.94
N SER A 689 -1.76 23.58 -8.59
CA SER A 689 -1.36 23.06 -7.28
C SER A 689 0.15 23.01 -7.13
N VAL A 690 0.89 22.65 -8.20
CA VAL A 690 2.36 22.71 -8.23
C VAL A 690 2.85 24.14 -7.99
N CYS A 691 2.25 25.12 -8.66
CA CYS A 691 2.57 26.54 -8.45
C CYS A 691 2.30 26.97 -7.01
N ALA A 692 1.11 26.65 -6.49
CA ALA A 692 0.73 26.97 -5.12
C ALA A 692 1.66 26.32 -4.07
N ALA A 693 2.10 25.08 -4.31
CA ALA A 693 3.01 24.37 -3.42
C ALA A 693 4.40 25.02 -3.38
N ILE A 694 4.96 25.41 -4.54
CA ILE A 694 6.24 26.12 -4.62
C ILE A 694 6.13 27.50 -3.96
N ASP A 695 5.08 28.26 -4.25
CA ASP A 695 4.87 29.60 -3.69
C ASP A 695 4.69 29.55 -2.17
N TYR A 696 4.01 28.52 -1.66
CA TYR A 696 3.84 28.32 -0.21
C TYR A 696 5.19 28.11 0.51
N MET A 697 6.15 27.45 -0.14
CA MET A 697 7.47 27.20 0.47
C MET A 697 8.32 28.46 0.63
N GLU A 698 8.03 29.55 -0.09
CA GLU A 698 8.79 30.80 0.01
C GLU A 698 8.81 31.41 1.41
N GLN A 699 7.82 31.11 2.24
CA GLN A 699 7.76 31.61 3.62
C GLN A 699 8.84 31.02 4.52
N PHE A 700 9.44 29.89 4.11
CA PHE A 700 10.48 29.19 4.84
C PHE A 700 11.89 29.52 4.36
N ASP A 701 12.05 30.46 3.43
CA ASP A 701 13.34 31.07 3.05
C ASP A 701 13.42 32.45 3.74
N ARG A 702 13.87 32.44 4.99
CA ARG A 702 13.80 33.61 5.89
C ARG A 702 14.90 34.62 5.62
N ASP A 703 16.08 34.14 5.25
CA ASP A 703 17.23 34.98 4.92
C ASP A 703 17.26 35.42 3.45
N LYS A 704 16.34 34.90 2.62
CA LYS A 704 16.16 35.22 1.19
C LYS A 704 17.34 34.81 0.32
N ASP A 705 18.09 33.81 0.75
CA ASP A 705 19.18 33.22 -0.01
C ASP A 705 18.70 32.20 -1.06
N GLY A 706 17.41 31.87 -1.04
CA GLY A 706 16.73 30.97 -1.97
C GLY A 706 16.54 29.55 -1.44
N LEU A 707 17.10 29.23 -0.27
CA LEU A 707 17.03 27.91 0.36
C LEU A 707 16.10 27.95 1.57
N ILE A 708 15.36 26.86 1.78
CA ILE A 708 14.42 26.77 2.90
C ILE A 708 15.13 26.32 4.19
N GLU A 709 14.72 26.86 5.34
CA GLU A 709 15.26 26.49 6.65
C GLU A 709 14.27 25.69 7.51
N ASN A 710 14.74 24.60 8.09
CA ASN A 710 14.07 23.84 9.14
C ASN A 710 14.09 24.55 10.50
N ASP A 711 13.07 24.29 11.31
CA ASP A 711 12.69 25.14 12.45
C ASP A 711 13.22 24.70 13.84
N GLY A 712 14.16 23.76 13.91
CA GLY A 712 14.63 23.24 15.21
C GLY A 712 13.62 22.33 15.90
N PHE A 713 12.68 21.76 15.15
CA PHE A 713 11.80 20.66 15.57
C PHE A 713 11.64 19.66 14.40
N PRO A 714 11.09 18.45 14.62
CA PRO A 714 10.84 17.52 13.52
C PRO A 714 9.74 18.04 12.58
N ASP A 715 10.15 18.65 11.47
CA ASP A 715 9.29 19.26 10.46
C ASP A 715 9.43 18.57 9.09
N GLN A 716 9.55 17.24 9.09
CA GLN A 716 9.66 16.38 7.91
C GLN A 716 9.43 14.90 8.31
N THR A 717 9.42 13.97 7.34
CA THR A 717 9.10 12.52 7.52
C THR A 717 9.82 11.81 8.68
N TYR A 718 11.06 12.19 9.02
CA TYR A 718 11.75 11.80 10.25
C TYR A 718 11.19 12.61 11.42
N ASP A 719 9.93 12.34 11.77
CA ASP A 719 9.08 13.12 12.65
C ASP A 719 9.47 13.11 14.14
N THR A 720 10.60 12.49 14.49
CA THR A 720 11.23 12.60 15.81
C THR A 720 12.69 13.07 15.75
N TRP A 721 13.26 13.19 14.54
CA TRP A 721 14.64 13.64 14.34
C TRP A 721 14.69 15.13 14.04
N THR A 722 15.15 15.90 15.03
CA THR A 722 15.23 17.36 14.93
C THR A 722 16.28 17.82 13.91
N VAL A 723 15.95 18.87 13.16
CA VAL A 723 16.82 19.53 12.18
C VAL A 723 16.90 21.02 12.51
N HIS A 724 18.09 21.62 12.40
CA HIS A 724 18.29 23.06 12.60
C HIS A 724 18.86 23.76 11.36
N GLY A 725 18.21 24.84 10.92
CA GLY A 725 18.67 25.59 9.75
C GLY A 725 18.46 24.78 8.48
N ILE A 726 19.44 24.76 7.59
CA ILE A 726 19.31 24.06 6.31
C ILE A 726 19.71 22.59 6.51
N SER A 727 18.89 21.64 6.04
CA SER A 727 19.27 20.21 6.00
C SER A 727 19.69 19.74 4.63
N ALA A 728 20.52 18.69 4.61
CA ALA A 728 20.81 17.95 3.38
C ALA A 728 19.52 17.37 2.78
N TYR A 729 18.67 16.74 3.59
CA TYR A 729 17.42 16.14 3.12
C TYR A 729 16.45 17.15 2.50
N CYS A 730 15.93 18.12 3.28
CA CYS A 730 14.91 19.05 2.79
C CYS A 730 15.50 20.02 1.75
N GLY A 731 16.75 20.45 1.93
CA GLY A 731 17.43 21.30 0.96
C GLY A 731 17.63 20.60 -0.39
N CYS A 732 18.05 19.33 -0.40
CA CYS A 732 18.21 18.56 -1.63
C CYS A 732 16.86 18.37 -2.35
N LEU A 733 15.80 18.05 -1.61
CA LEU A 733 14.43 17.98 -2.15
C LEU A 733 13.96 19.32 -2.73
N TRP A 734 14.25 20.43 -2.05
CA TRP A 734 13.88 21.77 -2.53
C TRP A 734 14.57 22.15 -3.83
N LEU A 735 15.88 21.90 -3.94
CA LEU A 735 16.62 22.13 -5.19
C LEU A 735 16.03 21.32 -6.35
N ALA A 736 15.74 20.04 -6.10
CA ALA A 736 15.11 19.16 -7.06
C ALA A 736 13.72 19.66 -7.47
N ALA A 737 12.90 20.10 -6.51
CA ALA A 737 11.54 20.58 -6.77
C ALA A 737 11.53 21.87 -7.60
N LEU A 738 12.47 22.80 -7.35
CA LEU A 738 12.63 24.00 -8.18
C LEU A 738 12.97 23.65 -9.63
N GLN A 739 13.86 22.69 -9.84
CA GLN A 739 14.24 22.22 -11.16
C GLN A 739 13.08 21.50 -11.87
N ALA A 740 12.36 20.63 -11.17
CA ALA A 740 11.17 19.94 -11.67
C ALA A 740 10.05 20.91 -12.05
N ALA A 741 9.74 21.88 -11.19
CA ALA A 741 8.74 22.90 -11.47
C ALA A 741 9.13 23.76 -12.68
N ALA A 742 10.40 24.15 -12.81
CA ALA A 742 10.88 24.89 -13.98
C ALA A 742 10.73 24.08 -15.27
N ALA A 743 11.06 22.79 -15.23
CA ALA A 743 10.95 21.88 -16.36
C ALA A 743 9.49 21.70 -16.79
N MET A 744 8.60 21.45 -15.82
CA MET A 744 7.16 21.31 -16.05
C MET A 744 6.54 22.59 -16.62
N ALA A 745 6.89 23.75 -16.05
CA ALA A 745 6.42 25.06 -16.49
C ALA A 745 6.74 25.31 -17.97
N LEU A 746 7.97 24.98 -18.41
CA LEU A 746 8.37 25.13 -19.81
C LEU A 746 7.53 24.26 -20.75
N GLN A 747 7.23 23.02 -20.37
CA GLN A 747 6.41 22.11 -21.17
C GLN A 747 4.95 22.54 -21.24
N LEU A 748 4.42 23.13 -20.15
CA LEU A 748 3.05 23.66 -20.08
C LEU A 748 2.91 25.10 -20.61
N GLY A 749 4.02 25.74 -21.00
CA GLY A 749 4.03 27.08 -21.59
C GLY A 749 4.10 28.25 -20.60
N ASP A 750 4.25 28.00 -19.30
CA ASP A 750 4.41 29.02 -18.26
C ASP A 750 5.88 29.47 -18.11
N ARG A 751 6.35 30.25 -19.09
CA ARG A 751 7.73 30.72 -19.11
C ARG A 751 8.10 31.62 -17.93
N ALA A 752 7.15 32.38 -17.38
CA ALA A 752 7.42 33.29 -16.28
C ALA A 752 7.72 32.52 -14.99
N PHE A 753 6.91 31.49 -14.69
CA PHE A 753 7.14 30.61 -13.56
C PHE A 753 8.44 29.81 -13.71
N ALA A 754 8.74 29.34 -14.93
CA ALA A 754 9.99 28.67 -15.23
C ALA A 754 11.22 29.51 -14.85
N GLU A 755 11.27 30.78 -15.28
CA GLU A 755 12.40 31.68 -14.96
C GLU A 755 12.47 32.03 -13.47
N LYS A 756 11.32 32.15 -12.79
CA LYS A 756 11.27 32.32 -11.32
C LYS A 756 11.96 31.15 -10.60
N CYS A 757 11.60 29.92 -10.96
CA CYS A 757 12.17 28.71 -10.35
C CYS A 757 13.66 28.55 -10.67
N LYS A 758 14.08 28.78 -11.93
CA LYS A 758 15.50 28.75 -12.33
C LYS A 758 16.34 29.74 -11.54
N GLY A 759 15.87 30.98 -11.40
CA GLY A 759 16.58 32.02 -10.67
C GLY A 759 16.79 31.68 -9.20
N LYS A 760 15.79 31.06 -8.55
CA LYS A 760 15.90 30.55 -7.18
C LYS A 760 16.86 29.35 -7.09
N PHE A 761 16.74 28.39 -8.00
CA PHE A 761 17.57 27.19 -8.02
C PHE A 761 19.06 27.52 -8.04
N VAL A 762 19.48 28.46 -8.90
CA VAL A 762 20.89 28.85 -9.02
C VAL A 762 21.44 29.43 -7.70
N LYS A 763 20.65 30.27 -7.01
CA LYS A 763 21.04 30.86 -5.72
C LYS A 763 21.08 29.80 -4.62
N ALA A 764 19.99 29.05 -4.49
CA ALA A 764 19.81 28.03 -3.47
C ALA A 764 20.88 26.94 -3.55
N LYS A 765 21.26 26.51 -4.78
CA LYS A 765 22.28 25.48 -4.99
C LYS A 765 23.65 25.94 -4.46
N ALA A 766 24.03 27.19 -4.74
CA ALA A 766 25.32 27.73 -4.27
C ALA A 766 25.37 27.74 -2.73
N VAL A 767 24.30 28.20 -2.08
CA VAL A 767 24.16 28.22 -0.62
C VAL A 767 24.20 26.81 -0.04
N PHE A 768 23.46 25.86 -0.63
CA PHE A 768 23.40 24.48 -0.16
C PHE A 768 24.79 23.84 -0.14
N GLU A 769 25.54 23.99 -1.23
CA GLU A 769 26.91 23.47 -1.30
C GLU A 769 27.83 24.17 -0.30
N GLU A 770 27.78 25.50 -0.19
CA GLU A 770 28.61 26.27 0.75
C GLU A 770 28.39 25.84 2.21
N LYS A 771 27.12 25.71 2.63
CA LYS A 771 26.77 25.46 4.03
C LYS A 771 26.90 23.98 4.43
N LEU A 772 26.70 23.02 3.51
CA LEU A 772 26.60 21.60 3.86
C LEU A 772 27.71 20.70 3.34
N TRP A 773 28.34 21.03 2.20
CA TRP A 773 29.39 20.17 1.65
C TRP A 773 30.66 20.28 2.49
N ASN A 774 31.04 19.18 3.16
CA ASN A 774 32.21 19.17 4.06
C ASN A 774 33.51 18.66 3.40
N GLY A 775 33.49 18.44 2.08
CA GLY A 775 34.60 17.85 1.33
C GLY A 775 34.49 16.34 1.09
N SER A 776 33.59 15.63 1.80
CA SER A 776 33.37 14.18 1.64
C SER A 776 31.90 13.80 1.44
N TYR A 777 31.00 14.44 2.18
CA TYR A 777 29.55 14.21 2.13
C TYR A 777 28.83 15.50 2.55
N PHE A 778 27.50 15.52 2.50
CA PHE A 778 26.70 16.64 2.98
C PHE A 778 26.38 16.44 4.46
N ASN A 779 26.71 17.43 5.29
CA ASN A 779 26.33 17.44 6.70
C ASN A 779 24.81 17.29 6.84
N TYR A 780 24.36 16.61 7.90
CA TYR A 780 22.93 16.41 8.19
C TYR A 780 22.16 17.73 8.18
N ASP A 781 22.68 18.74 8.88
CA ASP A 781 22.17 20.10 8.85
C ASP A 781 23.27 21.15 9.04
N SER A 782 22.91 22.42 8.87
CA SER A 782 23.79 23.58 9.05
C SER A 782 23.86 24.04 10.52
N GLY A 783 23.35 23.24 11.45
CA GLY A 783 23.33 23.53 12.87
C GLY A 783 24.70 23.36 13.53
N SER A 784 24.71 23.50 14.87
CA SER A 784 25.89 23.30 15.71
C SER A 784 25.69 22.19 16.75
N SER A 785 24.61 21.41 16.66
CA SER A 785 24.36 20.26 17.54
C SER A 785 25.31 19.11 17.23
N SER A 786 25.39 18.13 18.14
CA SER A 786 26.26 16.95 18.00
C SER A 786 25.93 16.08 16.76
N ASN A 787 24.68 16.08 16.30
CA ASN A 787 24.23 15.35 15.11
C ASN A 787 24.34 16.16 13.80
N SER A 788 24.68 17.46 13.83
CA SER A 788 24.76 18.29 12.60
C SER A 788 25.73 17.70 11.56
N ARG A 789 26.76 16.99 12.03
CA ARG A 789 27.76 16.32 11.17
C ARG A 789 27.46 14.84 10.89
N SER A 790 26.33 14.32 11.36
CA SER A 790 25.94 12.93 11.10
C SER A 790 25.79 12.69 9.59
N ILE A 791 26.16 11.50 9.16
CA ILE A 791 25.99 11.01 7.80
C ILE A 791 24.57 10.44 7.75
N GLN A 792 23.66 11.18 7.10
CA GLN A 792 22.30 10.72 6.87
C GLN A 792 22.25 9.82 5.64
N ALA A 793 21.60 8.66 5.75
CA ALA A 793 21.43 7.74 4.62
C ALA A 793 20.70 8.43 3.44
N ASP A 794 19.67 9.23 3.74
CA ASP A 794 18.81 9.85 2.73
C ASP A 794 19.23 11.26 2.30
N GLN A 795 20.49 11.65 2.56
CA GLN A 795 20.98 13.03 2.31
C GLN A 795 20.88 13.48 0.83
N LEU A 796 20.64 12.54 -0.10
CA LEU A 796 20.54 12.75 -1.54
C LEU A 796 19.16 12.42 -2.13
N ALA A 797 18.09 12.44 -1.34
CA ALA A 797 16.72 12.12 -1.79
C ALA A 797 16.24 12.95 -3.00
N GLY A 798 16.61 14.23 -3.09
CA GLY A 798 16.30 15.06 -4.27
C GLY A 798 17.12 14.68 -5.51
N GLN A 799 18.37 14.25 -5.32
CA GLN A 799 19.23 13.76 -6.40
C GLN A 799 18.72 12.42 -6.96
N TRP A 800 18.17 11.56 -6.10
CA TRP A 800 17.46 10.34 -6.53
C TRP A 800 16.32 10.68 -7.50
N TYR A 801 15.46 11.62 -7.11
CA TYR A 801 14.27 11.97 -7.88
C TYR A 801 14.57 12.72 -9.19
N THR A 802 15.58 13.62 -9.19
CA THR A 802 16.02 14.27 -10.44
C THR A 802 16.50 13.24 -11.47
N ALA A 803 17.36 12.31 -11.05
CA ALA A 803 17.84 11.25 -11.91
C ALA A 803 16.71 10.30 -12.37
N SER A 804 15.76 10.00 -11.48
CA SER A 804 14.60 9.15 -11.79
C SER A 804 13.59 9.79 -12.74
N ALA A 805 13.57 11.12 -12.86
CA ALA A 805 12.63 11.89 -13.67
C ALA A 805 13.26 12.48 -14.95
N GLY A 806 14.53 12.15 -15.26
CA GLY A 806 15.23 12.66 -16.44
C GLY A 806 15.70 14.13 -16.32
N LEU A 807 15.75 14.68 -15.11
CA LEU A 807 16.28 16.00 -14.86
C LEU A 807 17.82 15.99 -14.78
N PRO A 808 18.49 17.11 -15.11
CA PRO A 808 19.93 17.23 -14.92
C PRO A 808 20.34 17.00 -13.46
N PRO A 809 21.54 16.44 -13.19
CA PRO A 809 22.01 16.22 -11.84
C PRO A 809 22.14 17.53 -11.05
N LEU A 810 21.81 17.48 -9.76
CA LEU A 810 21.90 18.63 -8.86
C LEU A 810 23.35 19.00 -8.57
N PHE A 811 24.23 18.00 -8.44
CA PHE A 811 25.62 18.16 -8.04
C PHE A 811 26.58 17.54 -9.06
N ASP A 812 27.85 17.89 -8.95
CA ASP A 812 28.89 17.25 -9.75
C ASP A 812 28.98 15.75 -9.42
N GLU A 813 29.27 14.92 -10.43
CA GLU A 813 29.32 13.47 -10.31
C GLU A 813 30.20 12.99 -9.14
N SER A 814 31.34 13.66 -8.92
CA SER A 814 32.24 13.35 -7.81
C SER A 814 31.60 13.55 -6.44
N LYS A 815 30.79 14.60 -6.25
CA LYS A 815 30.11 14.85 -4.97
C LYS A 815 29.04 13.79 -4.71
N ILE A 816 28.27 13.44 -5.74
CA ILE A 816 27.24 12.39 -5.68
C ILE A 816 27.87 11.06 -5.29
N ARG A 817 28.89 10.61 -6.06
CA ARG A 817 29.57 9.33 -5.83
C ARG A 817 30.27 9.30 -4.48
N ASN A 818 30.93 10.39 -4.06
CA ASN A 818 31.60 10.45 -2.75
C ASN A 818 30.61 10.35 -1.59
N ALA A 819 29.47 11.05 -1.65
CA ALA A 819 28.45 10.98 -0.61
C ALA A 819 27.80 9.58 -0.53
N LEU A 820 27.46 8.97 -1.67
CA LEU A 820 26.91 7.61 -1.72
C LEU A 820 27.91 6.56 -1.24
N GLN A 821 29.17 6.68 -1.65
CA GLN A 821 30.25 5.81 -1.17
C GLN A 821 30.43 5.96 0.34
N LYS A 822 30.30 7.18 0.88
CA LYS A 822 30.34 7.43 2.32
C LYS A 822 29.20 6.75 3.05
N ILE A 823 27.97 6.85 2.54
CA ILE A 823 26.79 6.18 3.09
C ILE A 823 27.01 4.66 3.08
N TYR A 824 27.50 4.09 1.99
CA TYR A 824 27.80 2.66 1.89
C TYR A 824 28.84 2.22 2.92
N GLU A 825 29.98 2.91 3.00
CA GLU A 825 31.06 2.56 3.92
C GLU A 825 30.70 2.71 5.40
N PHE A 826 29.82 3.66 5.73
CA PHE A 826 29.44 3.96 7.10
C PHE A 826 28.09 3.34 7.45
N ASN A 827 27.01 3.89 6.91
CA ASN A 827 25.64 3.54 7.27
C ASN A 827 25.29 2.08 6.93
N VAL A 828 25.96 1.47 5.95
CA VAL A 828 25.74 0.06 5.55
C VAL A 828 26.82 -0.84 6.16
N LEU A 829 28.07 -0.72 5.72
CA LEU A 829 29.12 -1.69 6.07
C LEU A 829 29.50 -1.73 7.56
N LYS A 830 29.40 -0.61 8.29
CA LYS A 830 29.67 -0.61 9.75
C LYS A 830 28.51 -1.19 10.57
N VAL A 831 27.36 -1.46 9.94
CA VAL A 831 26.20 -2.06 10.59
C VAL A 831 26.14 -3.54 10.24
N LYS A 832 26.65 -4.38 11.15
CA LYS A 832 26.71 -5.85 11.00
C LYS A 832 27.28 -6.30 9.63
N GLY A 833 28.25 -5.57 9.08
CA GLY A 833 28.86 -5.89 7.79
C GLY A 833 27.95 -5.69 6.58
N GLY A 834 26.94 -4.81 6.67
CA GLY A 834 25.98 -4.55 5.59
C GLY A 834 24.78 -5.50 5.54
N ARG A 835 24.67 -6.44 6.49
CA ARG A 835 23.63 -7.49 6.49
C ARG A 835 22.24 -7.04 6.98
N MET A 836 22.01 -5.74 7.15
CA MET A 836 20.75 -5.23 7.73
C MET A 836 20.12 -4.05 6.97
N GLY A 837 20.78 -3.51 5.94
CA GLY A 837 20.40 -2.26 5.28
C GLY A 837 21.18 -1.04 5.78
N ALA A 838 20.72 0.17 5.45
CA ALA A 838 21.38 1.42 5.81
C ALA A 838 20.76 2.04 7.07
N VAL A 839 21.55 2.18 8.16
CA VAL A 839 21.08 2.92 9.33
C VAL A 839 20.91 4.41 8.99
N ASN A 840 19.85 5.05 9.48
CA ASN A 840 19.49 6.40 9.10
C ASN A 840 20.59 7.43 9.39
N GLY A 841 21.19 7.37 10.59
CA GLY A 841 22.22 8.30 11.04
C GLY A 841 23.47 7.59 11.55
N MET A 842 24.63 8.03 11.07
CA MET A 842 25.91 7.59 11.60
C MET A 842 26.86 8.76 11.82
N HIS A 843 27.49 8.83 12.98
CA HIS A 843 28.50 9.84 13.25
C HIS A 843 29.78 9.60 12.41
N PRO A 844 30.59 10.64 12.15
CA PRO A 844 31.80 10.52 11.32
C PRO A 844 32.88 9.63 11.93
N ASN A 845 32.77 9.35 13.24
CA ASN A 845 33.63 8.40 13.96
C ASN A 845 33.20 6.92 13.75
N GLY A 846 32.13 6.67 13.00
CA GLY A 846 31.61 5.33 12.70
C GLY A 846 30.68 4.75 13.76
N LYS A 847 30.27 5.52 14.77
CA LYS A 847 29.23 5.11 15.73
C LYS A 847 27.84 5.49 15.21
N VAL A 848 26.86 4.62 15.42
CA VAL A 848 25.45 4.93 15.12
C VAL A 848 25.03 6.20 15.86
N ASP A 849 24.28 7.06 15.19
CA ASP A 849 23.68 8.22 15.82
C ASP A 849 22.51 7.76 16.70
N GLU A 850 22.59 8.06 18.00
CA GLU A 850 21.57 7.71 18.99
C GLU A 850 20.88 8.96 19.55
N THR A 851 20.96 10.10 18.85
CA THR A 851 20.34 11.36 19.32
C THR A 851 18.81 11.30 19.33
N CYS A 852 18.21 10.49 18.45
CA CYS A 852 16.79 10.15 18.48
C CYS A 852 16.54 8.68 18.07
N MET A 853 15.33 8.19 18.31
CA MET A 853 14.96 6.81 17.96
C MET A 853 15.12 6.52 16.46
N GLN A 854 14.74 7.45 15.59
CA GLN A 854 14.81 7.27 14.15
C GLN A 854 16.24 7.29 13.61
N SER A 855 17.15 8.02 14.25
CA SER A 855 18.55 8.09 13.81
C SER A 855 19.29 6.76 13.89
N ARG A 856 18.92 5.88 14.85
CA ARG A 856 19.48 4.53 15.02
C ARG A 856 18.70 3.42 14.33
N GLU A 857 17.60 3.76 13.67
CA GLU A 857 16.79 2.81 12.91
C GLU A 857 17.34 2.61 11.51
N ILE A 858 17.04 1.46 10.94
CA ILE A 858 17.18 1.17 9.53
C ILE A 858 15.78 1.20 8.94
N TRP A 859 15.52 2.18 8.07
CA TRP A 859 14.26 2.26 7.35
C TRP A 859 14.37 1.46 6.06
N THR A 860 13.48 0.50 5.89
CA THR A 860 13.49 -0.46 4.77
C THR A 860 13.35 0.26 3.43
N GLY A 861 12.35 1.12 3.31
CA GLY A 861 12.10 1.90 2.09
C GLY A 861 13.17 2.94 1.78
N VAL A 862 13.78 3.57 2.80
CA VAL A 862 14.92 4.49 2.60
C VAL A 862 16.13 3.73 2.08
N THR A 863 16.41 2.53 2.62
CA THR A 863 17.52 1.70 2.15
C THR A 863 17.36 1.37 0.66
N TYR A 864 16.15 1.02 0.21
CA TYR A 864 15.87 0.80 -1.20
C TYR A 864 15.98 2.10 -2.04
N GLY A 865 15.54 3.25 -1.53
CA GLY A 865 15.74 4.54 -2.20
C GLY A 865 17.22 4.92 -2.36
N VAL A 866 18.04 4.68 -1.33
CA VAL A 866 19.50 4.83 -1.40
C VAL A 866 20.11 3.90 -2.44
N ALA A 867 19.70 2.63 -2.45
CA ALA A 867 20.16 1.67 -3.47
C ALA A 867 19.76 2.10 -4.88
N ALA A 868 18.53 2.58 -5.09
CA ALA A 868 18.09 3.13 -6.38
C ALA A 868 18.96 4.33 -6.82
N THR A 869 19.32 5.20 -5.88
CA THR A 869 20.22 6.34 -6.13
C THR A 869 21.63 5.87 -6.53
N MET A 870 22.13 4.81 -5.89
CA MET A 870 23.41 4.19 -6.25
C MET A 870 23.39 3.58 -7.65
N ILE A 871 22.30 2.92 -8.06
CA ILE A 871 22.13 2.42 -9.44
C ILE A 871 22.22 3.58 -10.44
N LEU A 872 21.45 4.66 -10.21
CA LEU A 872 21.44 5.85 -11.08
C LEU A 872 22.80 6.57 -11.13
N ALA A 873 23.65 6.40 -10.11
CA ALA A 873 25.01 6.94 -10.06
C ALA A 873 26.07 5.98 -10.62
N GLY A 874 25.68 4.82 -11.17
CA GLY A 874 26.61 3.80 -11.69
C GLY A 874 27.41 3.09 -10.58
N MET A 875 26.77 2.79 -9.45
CA MET A 875 27.30 2.08 -8.28
C MET A 875 26.45 0.82 -7.99
N GLU A 876 26.18 0.02 -9.02
CA GLU A 876 25.26 -1.13 -8.95
C GLU A 876 25.65 -2.18 -7.90
N GLU A 877 26.94 -2.47 -7.74
CA GLU A 877 27.42 -3.44 -6.74
C GLU A 877 27.09 -2.98 -5.32
N GLN A 878 27.40 -1.72 -4.99
CA GLN A 878 27.05 -1.12 -3.70
C GLN A 878 25.54 -1.05 -3.49
N ALA A 879 24.78 -0.77 -4.56
CA ALA A 879 23.33 -0.71 -4.51
C ALA A 879 22.73 -2.06 -4.10
N PHE A 880 23.08 -3.13 -4.81
CA PHE A 880 22.56 -4.47 -4.50
C PHE A 880 23.07 -4.96 -3.15
N ALA A 881 24.32 -4.71 -2.77
CA ALA A 881 24.82 -5.06 -1.44
C ALA A 881 24.06 -4.33 -0.31
N THR A 882 23.68 -3.06 -0.53
CA THR A 882 22.88 -2.27 0.42
C THR A 882 21.47 -2.84 0.58
N ALA A 883 20.80 -3.13 -0.53
CA ALA A 883 19.45 -3.66 -0.54
C ALA A 883 19.38 -5.14 -0.07
N GLU A 884 20.42 -5.93 -0.34
CA GLU A 884 20.53 -7.32 0.12
C GLU A 884 20.49 -7.41 1.65
N GLY A 885 20.97 -6.39 2.36
CA GLY A 885 20.83 -6.31 3.81
C GLY A 885 19.38 -6.35 4.30
N ILE A 886 18.43 -5.78 3.54
CA ILE A 886 16.99 -5.86 3.84
C ILE A 886 16.47 -7.28 3.60
N PHE A 887 16.90 -7.92 2.52
CA PHE A 887 16.58 -9.32 2.25
C PHE A 887 17.12 -10.25 3.33
N ILE A 888 18.40 -10.14 3.70
CA ILE A 888 19.05 -10.97 4.71
C ILE A 888 18.33 -10.82 6.05
N ALA A 889 18.09 -9.59 6.52
CA ALA A 889 17.46 -9.35 7.81
C ALA A 889 15.97 -9.71 7.82
N GLY A 890 15.21 -9.38 6.75
CA GLY A 890 13.75 -9.50 6.75
C GLY A 890 13.20 -10.80 6.14
N TRP A 891 13.79 -11.27 5.05
CA TRP A 891 13.23 -12.28 4.15
C TRP A 891 13.96 -13.62 4.17
N SER A 892 15.24 -13.64 4.54
CA SER A 892 16.05 -14.87 4.57
C SER A 892 15.66 -15.81 5.71
N GLU A 893 16.05 -17.08 5.60
CA GLU A 893 15.80 -18.09 6.63
C GLU A 893 16.47 -17.77 7.97
N GLU A 894 17.65 -17.15 7.94
CA GLU A 894 18.43 -16.73 9.11
C GLU A 894 17.97 -15.37 9.69
N GLY A 895 17.05 -14.68 9.01
CA GLY A 895 16.55 -13.36 9.38
C GLY A 895 15.53 -13.36 10.51
N TYR A 896 14.92 -12.20 10.72
CA TYR A 896 13.96 -11.93 11.82
C TYR A 896 12.51 -12.35 11.49
N GLY A 897 12.19 -12.66 10.23
CA GLY A 897 10.89 -13.19 9.86
C GLY A 897 9.83 -12.17 9.47
N TYR A 898 10.21 -11.16 8.68
CA TYR A 898 9.35 -10.07 8.25
C TYR A 898 8.70 -10.26 6.87
N TRP A 899 8.88 -11.42 6.22
CA TRP A 899 8.21 -11.73 4.95
C TRP A 899 6.69 -11.49 5.02
N PHE A 900 6.14 -10.78 4.03
CA PHE A 900 4.73 -10.39 3.95
C PHE A 900 4.21 -9.57 5.14
N GLN A 901 5.12 -8.94 5.89
CA GLN A 901 4.84 -8.00 6.96
C GLN A 901 5.99 -7.00 7.14
N THR A 902 6.69 -6.66 6.05
CA THR A 902 7.88 -5.80 6.06
C THR A 902 7.56 -4.50 6.81
N PRO A 903 8.34 -4.18 7.87
CA PRO A 903 8.07 -3.01 8.68
C PRO A 903 8.60 -1.72 8.04
N GLU A 904 8.20 -0.58 8.59
CA GLU A 904 8.85 0.71 8.32
C GLU A 904 10.34 0.61 8.65
N ALA A 905 10.63 0.10 9.85
CA ALA A 905 11.96 0.14 10.41
C ALA A 905 12.29 -1.05 11.31
N TRP A 906 13.59 -1.26 11.52
CA TRP A 906 14.12 -2.03 12.64
C TRP A 906 15.40 -1.41 13.21
N THR A 907 15.70 -1.74 14.46
CA THR A 907 17.00 -1.40 15.09
C THR A 907 18.10 -2.38 14.65
N ILE A 908 19.35 -2.11 15.04
CA ILE A 908 20.50 -3.01 14.80
C ILE A 908 20.42 -4.37 15.50
N ASP A 909 19.43 -4.56 16.36
CA ASP A 909 19.12 -5.84 17.02
C ASP A 909 17.96 -6.60 16.32
N GLY A 910 17.36 -5.99 15.30
CA GLY A 910 16.20 -6.54 14.60
C GLY A 910 14.91 -6.43 15.41
N HIS A 911 14.74 -5.35 16.18
CA HIS A 911 13.45 -5.04 16.77
C HIS A 911 12.69 -4.09 15.85
N PHE A 912 11.49 -4.47 15.43
CA PHE A 912 10.72 -3.75 14.40
C PHE A 912 9.95 -2.56 14.98
N ARG A 913 9.58 -1.64 14.08
CA ARG A 913 8.54 -0.63 14.30
C ARG A 913 7.59 -0.62 13.10
N SER A 914 6.28 -0.70 13.35
CA SER A 914 5.22 -0.65 12.34
C SER A 914 5.30 -1.75 11.29
N LEU A 915 4.66 -2.90 11.53
CA LEU A 915 4.56 -3.97 10.55
C LEU A 915 3.60 -3.63 9.42
N ILE A 916 3.79 -4.31 8.28
CA ILE A 916 2.97 -4.17 7.06
C ILE A 916 2.91 -2.70 6.68
N TYR A 917 4.01 -2.22 6.13
CA TYR A 917 4.24 -0.80 5.91
C TYR A 917 4.40 -0.45 4.42
N MET A 918 4.04 0.78 4.06
CA MET A 918 4.00 1.23 2.67
C MET A 918 5.40 1.45 2.07
N ARG A 919 6.31 2.07 2.83
CA ARG A 919 7.63 2.50 2.34
C ARG A 919 8.49 1.42 1.67
N PRO A 920 8.51 0.14 2.12
CA PRO A 920 9.23 -0.95 1.45
C PRO A 920 8.96 -1.12 -0.05
N LEU A 921 7.81 -0.69 -0.57
CA LEU A 921 7.52 -0.69 -2.00
C LEU A 921 8.56 0.09 -2.83
N ALA A 922 9.40 0.91 -2.20
CA ALA A 922 10.56 1.57 -2.79
C ALA A 922 11.59 0.63 -3.45
N ILE A 923 11.53 -0.68 -3.23
CA ILE A 923 12.30 -1.65 -4.04
C ILE A 923 11.98 -1.51 -5.54
N TRP A 924 10.77 -1.08 -5.89
CA TRP A 924 10.40 -0.73 -7.27
C TRP A 924 11.09 0.54 -7.77
N GLY A 925 11.56 1.41 -6.89
CA GLY A 925 12.48 2.50 -7.26
C GLY A 925 13.82 2.00 -7.79
N MET A 926 14.30 0.83 -7.33
CA MET A 926 15.48 0.19 -7.91
C MET A 926 15.17 -0.39 -9.30
N GLN A 927 14.01 -1.05 -9.46
CA GLN A 927 13.59 -1.60 -10.75
C GLN A 927 13.42 -0.47 -11.78
N TRP A 928 12.81 0.64 -11.37
CA TRP A 928 12.72 1.87 -12.14
C TRP A 928 14.09 2.40 -12.57
N ALA A 929 15.06 2.46 -11.65
CA ALA A 929 16.43 2.90 -11.96
C ALA A 929 17.14 1.99 -12.98
N MET A 930 16.88 0.68 -12.92
CA MET A 930 17.42 -0.31 -13.87
C MET A 930 16.74 -0.25 -15.24
N SER A 931 15.48 0.21 -15.29
CA SER A 931 14.63 0.15 -16.48
C SER A 931 13.83 1.44 -16.69
N LEU A 932 14.54 2.58 -16.70
CA LEU A 932 13.93 3.89 -16.88
C LEU A 932 12.99 3.92 -18.10
N PRO A 933 11.80 4.52 -17.97
CA PRO A 933 10.87 4.65 -19.09
C PRO A 933 11.51 5.34 -20.28
N LYS A 934 11.15 4.85 -21.47
CA LYS A 934 11.58 5.43 -22.74
C LYS A 934 11.27 6.93 -22.82
N ALA A 935 10.09 7.35 -22.35
CA ALA A 935 9.70 8.76 -22.30
C ALA A 935 10.70 9.64 -21.54
N ILE A 936 11.26 9.13 -20.44
CA ILE A 936 12.27 9.84 -19.63
C ILE A 936 13.62 9.86 -20.34
N LEU A 937 14.04 8.74 -20.93
CA LEU A 937 15.31 8.64 -21.67
C LEU A 937 15.34 9.54 -22.91
N GLU A 938 14.19 9.69 -23.57
CA GLU A 938 14.03 10.49 -24.80
C GLU A 938 13.62 11.95 -24.52
N ALA A 939 13.30 12.29 -23.26
CA ALA A 939 12.90 13.63 -22.90
C ALA A 939 14.00 14.66 -23.25
N PRO A 940 13.64 15.84 -23.80
CA PRO A 940 14.61 16.89 -24.05
C PRO A 940 15.31 17.29 -22.75
N LYS A 941 16.64 17.22 -22.73
CA LYS A 941 17.41 17.68 -21.58
C LYS A 941 17.27 19.19 -21.44
N ILE A 942 16.46 19.63 -20.48
CA ILE A 942 16.29 21.04 -20.16
C ILE A 942 17.55 21.50 -19.44
N ASN A 943 18.39 22.26 -20.13
CA ASN A 943 19.54 22.89 -19.49
C ASN A 943 19.06 24.08 -18.66
N VAL A 944 18.89 23.85 -17.36
CA VAL A 944 18.50 24.88 -16.37
C VAL A 944 19.52 26.03 -16.33
N MET A 945 20.74 25.79 -16.79
CA MET A 945 21.84 26.77 -16.83
C MET A 945 21.93 27.55 -18.15
N ASP A 946 21.08 27.28 -19.16
CA ASP A 946 21.05 28.08 -20.38
C ASP A 946 20.57 29.52 -20.08
N ARG A 947 21.23 30.50 -20.73
CA ARG A 947 21.20 31.94 -20.40
C ARG A 947 19.84 32.44 -19.90
N ILE A 948 19.78 32.71 -18.59
CA ILE A 948 18.78 33.57 -17.96
C ILE A 948 18.74 34.87 -18.78
N HIS A 949 17.64 35.13 -19.49
CA HIS A 949 17.44 36.41 -20.17
C HIS A 949 17.09 37.44 -19.11
N ILE A 950 18.11 38.03 -18.48
CA ILE A 950 17.93 39.20 -17.63
C ILE A 950 17.54 40.36 -18.55
N SER A 951 16.26 40.72 -18.55
CA SER A 951 15.78 41.92 -19.24
C SER A 951 16.48 43.17 -18.69
N PRO A 952 17.06 44.04 -19.52
CA PRO A 952 17.78 45.22 -19.06
C PRO A 952 16.79 46.36 -18.76
N LEU A 953 16.02 46.23 -17.68
CA LEU A 953 15.31 47.35 -17.06
C LEU A 953 15.42 47.22 -15.54
N GLY A 954 16.53 47.73 -15.00
CA GLY A 954 16.70 47.75 -13.54
C GLY A 954 18.09 48.08 -12.98
N SER A 955 19.09 48.43 -13.79
CA SER A 955 20.38 48.91 -13.26
C SER A 955 20.50 50.42 -13.43
N ARG A 956 20.18 51.16 -12.38
CA ARG A 956 20.68 52.52 -12.17
C ARG A 956 21.30 52.62 -10.78
N SER A 957 22.58 52.99 -10.81
CA SER A 957 23.37 53.64 -9.77
C SER A 957 23.83 52.81 -8.57
N PHE A 958 25.08 52.34 -8.66
CA PHE A 958 26.08 52.63 -7.63
C PHE A 958 27.39 53.04 -8.32
N ASN A 959 27.83 54.26 -8.05
CA ASN A 959 29.11 54.84 -8.47
C ASN A 959 30.24 54.19 -7.67
N GLU A 960 31.28 53.67 -8.33
CA GLU A 960 32.61 53.51 -7.74
C GLU A 960 33.63 54.33 -8.53
N MET A 961 34.19 55.34 -7.87
CA MET A 961 35.47 55.92 -8.22
C MET A 961 36.58 55.04 -7.64
N GLY A 962 37.52 54.59 -8.47
CA GLY A 962 38.68 53.84 -8.00
C GLY A 962 39.59 53.35 -9.11
N ILE A 963 40.26 54.27 -9.81
CA ILE A 963 41.26 53.96 -10.83
C ILE A 963 42.50 53.32 -10.20
N ARG A 964 42.92 52.14 -10.70
CA ARG A 964 44.35 51.79 -10.80
C ARG A 964 44.63 50.90 -12.02
N ARG A 965 45.41 51.46 -12.96
CA ARG A 965 45.96 50.85 -14.17
C ARG A 965 46.93 49.72 -13.85
N ILE A 966 46.91 48.61 -14.61
CA ILE A 966 48.10 47.89 -15.10
C ILE A 966 47.84 47.37 -16.53
N ALA A 967 48.89 47.43 -17.35
CA ALA A 967 48.92 47.45 -18.81
C ALA A 967 48.69 46.10 -19.52
N THR A 968 48.29 46.24 -20.78
CA THR A 968 48.14 45.23 -21.83
C THR A 968 49.49 44.81 -22.44
N LYS A 969 49.63 43.52 -22.80
CA LYS A 969 50.27 43.13 -24.05
C LYS A 969 49.87 41.73 -24.53
N ALA A 970 49.31 41.76 -25.75
CA ALA A 970 48.98 40.76 -26.75
C ALA A 970 49.60 39.34 -26.70
N LYS A 971 48.78 38.34 -27.06
CA LYS A 971 49.22 37.12 -27.75
C LYS A 971 48.53 37.03 -29.11
N CYS A 972 49.34 36.86 -30.17
CA CYS A 972 48.90 36.54 -31.52
C CYS A 972 48.77 35.03 -31.73
N PHE A 973 47.95 34.69 -32.72
CA PHE A 973 47.60 33.38 -33.27
C PHE A 973 48.78 32.49 -33.69
N GLY A 974 48.51 31.18 -33.80
CA GLY A 974 49.30 30.25 -34.62
C GLY A 974 48.86 28.80 -34.50
N ASN A 975 48.08 28.34 -35.48
CA ASN A 975 47.62 26.96 -35.67
C ASN A 975 48.77 25.98 -36.03
N SER A 976 48.47 24.71 -35.76
CA SER A 976 48.74 23.52 -36.59
C SER A 976 50.03 22.68 -36.44
N VAL A 977 49.77 21.38 -36.52
CA VAL A 977 50.55 20.26 -37.11
C VAL A 977 51.16 19.24 -36.13
N PHE A 978 50.67 18.02 -36.29
CA PHE A 978 51.17 16.71 -35.84
C PHE A 978 52.66 16.47 -36.15
N HIS A 979 53.40 15.82 -35.25
CA HIS A 979 53.95 14.46 -35.45
C HIS A 979 54.89 13.97 -34.33
N CYS A 980 54.67 12.70 -33.97
CA CYS A 980 55.64 11.63 -33.65
C CYS A 980 56.47 11.64 -32.34
N ALA A 981 56.14 10.63 -31.52
CA ALA A 981 56.99 9.68 -30.80
C ALA A 981 58.33 10.12 -30.19
N CYS A 982 58.37 10.11 -28.85
CA CYS A 982 59.16 9.16 -28.06
C CYS A 982 58.46 8.92 -26.72
#